data_AF-A0A6N9CFV7-F1
#
_entry.id   AF-A0A6N9CFV7-F1
#
_cell.length_a   1.000
_cell.length_b   1.000
_cell.length_c   1.000
_cell.angle_alpha   90.00
_cell.angle_beta   90.00
_cell.angle_gamma   90.00
#
_symmetry.space_group_name_H-M   'P 1'
#
loop_
_entity.id
_entity.type
_entity.pdbx_description
1 polymer ?
#
loop_
_entity_poly.entity_id
_entity_poly.type
_entity_poly.pdbx_seq_one_letter_code
_entity_poly.pdbx_strand_id
1 'polypeptide(L)'
;MKAWQGLGGETDTIVEFDYDGVTPSDSLTSLSIPTRHPISIEAIDVNGNTRHYSFNLESDSPESYIVDDPFSLYARLNLEGRSLTSVLAERPDLRRRVGLGLDSENIRDLVEIVSALSGMPNLKRLNLDYNLISDFSPIASLTNLTELRLKGNNISDLSPLSGLTNLTELELDANNISDLSPIASLTNLTELDLSGNNISDLSPLSGLTKLTKLNLSGNSISDLSPIAGLTNLTELFLDRNNISDLSAVSGLNRLIGLDLSDNSISDISALAGLPRLRGLDVRANPLNYTSIYTYIPALQAPGVQVDFNPHTPTRLLKVSGDQHIAPGASLPIVVEVRGRGGGTFEGVPVTFTLTSGSGTLSTTATTTDRNGRAESTLTLGADLGTHTVEVSAAEIEQPVTFTIVGREGVIIIPDSNLRAKIGDALGKASADRISPSEIATLTYLNVSNAGIVNLTGLEHATNLTKLYLYRNNISDISAVSGLTKLTELALRGNNISDISAVSGLLNLTELRLGGNNISDISAVSGLLNLTLLWLGGNNISDLSVSGLTNLTELNLSYNSISDLSVSGLTNLTELNLSFNNISDLSGLAGLTNLAELNLSANKISYLSGLAGLTNLTRLSLYSNNISDLSGLAGLTNLTWLFLSSNNILDLSPLVADTGLQSGATVDVRYNPLIYTSIHTHIPTLQSRGIEVRFDDQAQPALLKISGDNQTGAAGAALANPFVVEMQSADGTRVAGILVAYVVTAGDGTLSTTYTRTDANGRAESTLTLGPNLGTHTVSASLPTIPARLRPGRVARKFQRQVTFYAIADTLPTEFLWSIPAGVSLIHVPLQVTTVDGVPGTITSISDLYDTLGGAGAVNLLITYDATTQAWHSYLGDISRGTAADRRLTDDIG
;
A
#
# COMPACT_ATOMS: atom_id res chain seq x y z
N MET A 1 -4.41 13.97 -20.70
CA MET A 1 -5.69 13.80 -19.96
C MET A 1 -5.97 12.32 -19.66
N LYS A 2 -6.00 11.94 -18.38
CA LYS A 2 -6.73 10.77 -17.86
C LYS A 2 -7.42 11.24 -16.58
N ALA A 3 -8.74 11.39 -16.61
CA ALA A 3 -9.53 11.64 -15.40
C ALA A 3 -9.96 10.29 -14.82
N TRP A 4 -9.54 10.00 -13.59
CA TRP A 4 -10.08 8.88 -12.83
C TRP A 4 -11.40 9.32 -12.20
N GLN A 5 -12.53 8.80 -12.70
CA GLN A 5 -13.81 8.83 -12.01
C GLN A 5 -14.04 7.48 -11.36
N GLY A 6 -13.98 7.44 -10.03
CA GLY A 6 -14.38 6.28 -9.23
C GLY A 6 -15.88 6.27 -9.00
N LEU A 7 -16.63 5.62 -9.90
CA LEU A 7 -17.92 5.00 -9.59
C LEU A 7 -18.01 3.70 -10.39
N GLY A 8 -18.19 2.58 -9.69
CA GLY A 8 -18.21 1.25 -10.28
C GLY A 8 -19.26 1.08 -11.38
N GLY A 9 -18.81 0.57 -12.52
CA GLY A 9 -19.64 0.19 -13.67
C GLY A 9 -18.74 0.04 -14.89
N GLU A 10 -18.56 -1.19 -15.35
CA GLU A 10 -17.79 -1.52 -16.55
C GLU A 10 -18.28 -0.76 -17.78
N THR A 11 -17.44 0.09 -18.39
CA THR A 11 -17.20 0.27 -19.84
C THR A 11 -16.40 1.55 -20.09
N ASP A 12 -15.18 1.40 -20.63
CA ASP A 12 -14.37 2.51 -21.14
C ASP A 12 -15.13 3.25 -22.25
N THR A 13 -15.58 4.48 -21.98
CA THR A 13 -16.14 5.36 -23.01
C THR A 13 -15.18 6.53 -23.24
N ILE A 14 -14.48 6.49 -24.37
CA ILE A 14 -13.73 7.63 -24.92
C ILE A 14 -14.76 8.62 -25.44
N VAL A 15 -14.73 9.87 -24.96
CA VAL A 15 -15.50 10.97 -25.57
C VAL A 15 -14.54 11.76 -26.46
N GLU A 16 -14.56 11.46 -27.77
CA GLU A 16 -14.02 12.31 -28.83
C GLU A 16 -15.02 13.43 -29.13
N PHE A 17 -14.56 14.68 -29.18
CA PHE A 17 -15.32 15.77 -29.76
C PHE A 17 -14.94 15.89 -31.24
N ASP A 18 -15.81 15.37 -32.10
CA ASP A 18 -15.74 15.52 -33.56
C ASP A 18 -16.29 16.91 -33.93
N TYR A 19 -15.44 17.78 -34.46
CA TYR A 19 -15.81 19.12 -34.91
C TYR A 19 -16.10 19.07 -36.41
N ASP A 20 -17.33 18.75 -36.79
CA ASP A 20 -17.78 18.87 -38.17
C ASP A 20 -19.19 19.46 -38.26
N GLY A 21 -19.25 20.70 -38.77
CA GLY A 21 -20.44 21.20 -39.45
C GLY A 21 -20.91 22.63 -39.13
N VAL A 22 -20.20 23.67 -39.59
CA VAL A 22 -20.80 24.93 -40.12
C VAL A 22 -19.86 25.59 -41.15
N THR A 23 -20.38 25.96 -42.32
CA THR A 23 -19.76 26.91 -43.30
C THR A 23 -20.66 28.18 -43.41
N PRO A 24 -20.27 29.27 -44.09
CA PRO A 24 -19.58 30.41 -43.49
C PRO A 24 -20.32 31.75 -43.77
N SER A 25 -20.64 32.53 -42.73
CA SER A 25 -20.88 33.97 -42.91
C SER A 25 -20.70 34.74 -41.61
N ASP A 26 -19.79 35.70 -41.68
CA ASP A 26 -19.52 36.81 -40.75
C ASP A 26 -18.59 36.56 -39.54
N SER A 27 -17.32 36.87 -39.81
CA SER A 27 -16.19 37.28 -38.97
C SER A 27 -16.40 37.46 -37.45
N LEU A 28 -15.67 36.66 -36.67
CA LEU A 28 -15.09 37.07 -35.39
C LEU A 28 -13.59 37.34 -35.60
N THR A 29 -13.26 38.60 -35.87
CA THR A 29 -11.88 39.10 -35.79
C THR A 29 -11.50 39.22 -34.32
N SER A 30 -10.54 38.38 -33.90
CA SER A 30 -9.84 38.37 -32.61
C SER A 30 -10.68 38.20 -31.33
N LEU A 31 -10.57 37.02 -30.70
CA LEU A 31 -10.71 36.89 -29.25
C LEU A 31 -9.32 36.90 -28.65
N SER A 32 -8.91 38.04 -28.08
CA SER A 32 -7.73 38.11 -27.22
C SER A 32 -8.09 37.53 -25.86
N ILE A 33 -7.57 36.34 -25.54
CA ILE A 33 -7.67 35.76 -24.20
C ILE A 33 -6.48 36.31 -23.39
N PRO A 34 -6.70 37.13 -22.35
CA PRO A 34 -5.66 37.46 -21.40
C PRO A 34 -5.41 36.22 -20.54
N THR A 35 -4.16 35.81 -20.46
CA THR A 35 -3.70 34.69 -19.63
C THR A 35 -4.01 34.92 -18.15
N ARG A 36 -4.36 33.83 -17.44
CA ARG A 36 -4.56 33.67 -15.98
C ARG A 36 -5.92 34.02 -15.35
N HIS A 37 -7.01 33.49 -15.89
CA HIS A 37 -8.24 33.31 -15.09
C HIS A 37 -8.80 31.89 -15.27
N PRO A 38 -9.46 31.30 -14.24
CA PRO A 38 -10.20 30.06 -14.39
C PRO A 38 -11.26 30.25 -15.48
N ILE A 39 -11.39 29.28 -16.40
CA ILE A 39 -12.50 29.29 -17.34
C ILE A 39 -13.72 28.79 -16.59
N SER A 40 -14.69 29.67 -16.39
CA SER A 40 -16.00 29.31 -15.90
C SER A 40 -16.91 28.94 -17.08
N ILE A 41 -17.33 27.69 -17.18
CA ILE A 41 -18.39 27.26 -18.09
C ILE A 41 -19.67 27.15 -17.28
N GLU A 42 -20.72 27.82 -17.74
CA GLU A 42 -22.05 27.78 -17.18
C GLU A 42 -22.87 26.77 -17.98
N ALA A 43 -23.23 25.63 -17.39
CA ALA A 43 -24.08 24.64 -18.04
C ALA A 43 -25.43 24.58 -17.35
N ILE A 44 -26.50 24.67 -18.15
CA ILE A 44 -27.88 24.61 -17.66
C ILE A 44 -28.38 23.19 -17.93
N ASP A 45 -28.80 22.48 -16.87
CA ASP A 45 -29.37 21.15 -17.01
C ASP A 45 -30.79 21.18 -17.61
N VAL A 46 -31.33 20.01 -17.96
CA VAL A 46 -32.66 19.86 -18.56
C VAL A 46 -33.83 20.37 -17.67
N ASN A 47 -33.56 20.68 -16.40
CA ASN A 47 -34.51 21.22 -15.44
C ASN A 47 -34.30 22.73 -15.18
N GLY A 48 -33.39 23.38 -15.92
CA GLY A 48 -33.12 24.82 -15.79
C GLY A 48 -32.14 25.19 -14.68
N ASN A 49 -31.47 24.21 -14.04
CA ASN A 49 -30.50 24.51 -13.00
C ASN A 49 -29.15 24.85 -13.62
N THR A 50 -28.58 25.96 -13.16
CA THR A 50 -27.30 26.47 -13.64
C THR A 50 -26.17 25.87 -12.81
N ARG A 51 -25.24 25.17 -13.44
CA ARG A 51 -24.02 24.63 -12.84
C ARG A 51 -22.81 25.38 -13.35
N HIS A 52 -21.96 25.83 -12.43
CA HIS A 52 -20.72 26.52 -12.75
C HIS A 52 -19.56 25.52 -12.68
N TYR A 53 -18.89 25.31 -13.80
CA TYR A 53 -17.69 24.51 -13.88
C TYR A 53 -16.50 25.46 -14.00
N SER A 54 -15.62 25.46 -13.00
CA SER A 54 -14.37 26.22 -13.04
C SER A 54 -13.25 25.29 -13.45
N PHE A 55 -12.69 25.50 -14.63
CA PHE A 55 -11.53 24.77 -15.13
C PHE A 55 -10.28 25.64 -14.95
N ASN A 56 -9.28 25.11 -14.23
CA ASN A 56 -7.92 25.58 -14.41
C ASN A 56 -7.39 24.98 -15.71
N LEU A 57 -7.23 25.81 -16.74
CA LEU A 57 -6.43 25.43 -17.89
C LEU A 57 -4.96 25.51 -17.49
N GLU A 58 -4.40 24.42 -16.98
CA GLU A 58 -3.00 24.13 -17.25
C GLU A 58 -2.99 23.22 -18.48
N SER A 59 -2.42 23.73 -19.58
CA SER A 59 -2.38 23.02 -20.85
C SER A 59 -1.37 21.87 -20.77
N ASP A 60 -1.83 20.72 -20.30
CA ASP A 60 -1.12 19.44 -20.44
C ASP A 60 -1.28 18.92 -21.86
N SER A 61 -0.41 19.39 -22.77
CA SER A 61 -0.21 18.78 -24.09
C SER A 61 1.28 18.46 -24.27
N PRO A 62 1.66 17.19 -24.51
CA PRO A 62 3.04 16.83 -24.82
C PRO A 62 3.28 17.03 -26.32
N GLU A 63 3.28 18.28 -26.78
CA GLU A 63 3.72 18.61 -28.14
C GLU A 63 4.73 19.77 -28.10
N SER A 64 6.00 19.38 -28.04
CA SER A 64 7.17 20.07 -28.61
C SER A 64 7.09 21.60 -28.78
N TYR A 65 7.12 22.40 -27.72
CA TYR A 65 7.50 23.81 -27.84
C TYR A 65 8.25 24.31 -26.60
N ILE A 66 9.50 24.74 -26.81
CA ILE A 66 10.15 25.72 -25.95
C ILE A 66 9.26 26.98 -26.02
N VAL A 67 8.45 27.24 -25.00
CA VAL A 67 7.71 28.51 -24.89
C VAL A 67 8.69 29.59 -24.43
N ASP A 68 9.54 30.03 -25.35
CA ASP A 68 10.52 31.10 -25.11
C ASP A 68 9.83 32.45 -25.31
N ASP A 69 9.19 32.96 -24.27
CA ASP A 69 8.92 34.40 -24.21
C ASP A 69 10.23 35.10 -23.74
N PRO A 70 10.89 35.88 -24.61
CA PRO A 70 12.12 36.59 -24.27
C PRO A 70 11.94 37.65 -23.17
N PHE A 71 10.71 37.98 -22.77
CA PHE A 71 10.40 38.89 -21.67
C PHE A 71 10.06 38.18 -20.34
N SER A 72 9.98 36.85 -20.30
CA SER A 72 9.26 36.13 -19.24
C SER A 72 9.90 36.01 -17.85
N LEU A 73 11.17 36.27 -17.50
CA LEU A 73 11.75 35.95 -16.16
C LEU A 73 11.68 34.46 -15.69
N TYR A 74 10.70 33.65 -16.14
CA TYR A 74 10.53 32.21 -15.92
C TYR A 74 10.75 31.45 -17.23
N ALA A 75 11.45 30.33 -17.19
CA ALA A 75 11.69 29.46 -18.35
C ALA A 75 11.33 28.00 -18.00
N ARG A 76 10.56 27.31 -18.85
CA ARG A 76 10.38 25.85 -18.79
C ARG A 76 11.32 25.19 -19.80
N LEU A 77 12.02 24.16 -19.38
CA LEU A 77 12.98 23.42 -20.18
C LEU A 77 12.62 21.94 -20.13
N ASN A 78 12.41 21.34 -21.30
CA ASN A 78 12.53 19.90 -21.45
C ASN A 78 13.98 19.59 -21.80
N LEU A 79 14.63 18.77 -20.97
CA LEU A 79 16.03 18.44 -21.15
C LEU A 79 16.25 17.35 -22.21
N GLU A 80 15.22 16.58 -22.59
CA GLU A 80 15.31 15.52 -23.61
C GLU A 80 16.51 14.55 -23.40
N GLY A 81 16.88 14.29 -22.14
CA GLY A 81 18.04 13.46 -21.79
C GLY A 81 19.40 14.17 -21.87
N ARG A 82 19.44 15.47 -22.14
CA ARG A 82 20.65 16.31 -22.11
C ARG A 82 20.94 16.81 -20.69
N SER A 83 22.22 17.07 -20.40
CA SER A 83 22.63 17.75 -19.18
C SER A 83 22.19 19.22 -19.17
N LEU A 84 21.65 19.70 -18.04
CA LEU A 84 21.35 21.13 -17.84
C LEU A 84 22.58 22.02 -18.07
N THR A 85 23.78 21.53 -17.73
CA THR A 85 25.04 22.24 -17.99
C THR A 85 25.25 22.52 -19.48
N SER A 86 24.92 21.55 -20.33
CA SER A 86 25.03 21.69 -21.79
C SER A 86 24.02 22.71 -22.34
N VAL A 87 22.79 22.68 -21.83
CA VAL A 87 21.74 23.63 -22.22
C VAL A 87 22.11 25.06 -21.79
N LEU A 88 22.65 25.24 -20.58
CA LEU A 88 23.10 26.55 -20.10
C LEU A 88 24.35 27.10 -20.82
N ALA A 89 25.14 26.25 -21.48
CA ALA A 89 26.25 26.67 -22.33
C ALA A 89 25.75 27.24 -23.66
N GLU A 90 24.71 26.64 -24.23
CA GLU A 90 24.04 27.11 -25.46
C GLU A 90 23.13 28.33 -25.20
N ARG A 91 22.56 28.41 -24.00
CA ARG A 91 21.60 29.42 -23.57
C ARG A 91 22.05 30.15 -22.30
N PRO A 92 23.15 30.92 -22.33
CA PRO A 92 23.67 31.64 -21.16
C PRO A 92 22.71 32.71 -20.63
N ASP A 93 21.72 33.14 -21.43
CA ASP A 93 20.63 34.02 -21.02
C ASP A 93 19.80 33.43 -19.88
N LEU A 94 19.66 32.10 -19.82
CA LEU A 94 18.90 31.40 -18.78
C LEU A 94 19.48 31.63 -17.37
N ARG A 95 20.80 31.86 -17.24
CA ARG A 95 21.45 32.12 -15.94
C ARG A 95 20.97 33.41 -15.25
N ARG A 96 20.30 34.30 -16.00
CA ARG A 96 19.72 35.54 -15.47
C ARG A 96 18.25 35.39 -15.07
N ARG A 97 17.60 34.26 -15.38
CA ARG A 97 16.18 34.02 -15.10
C ARG A 97 15.97 33.91 -13.58
N VAL A 98 14.77 34.30 -13.16
CA VAL A 98 14.32 34.28 -11.76
C VAL A 98 13.58 32.99 -11.44
N GLY A 99 13.10 32.26 -12.46
CA GLY A 99 12.54 30.94 -12.28
C GLY A 99 12.83 29.96 -13.40
N LEU A 100 12.84 28.68 -13.04
CA LEU A 100 13.16 27.57 -13.93
C LEU A 100 12.22 26.39 -13.65
N GLY A 101 11.62 25.83 -14.69
CA GLY A 101 10.95 24.52 -14.65
C GLY A 101 11.72 23.50 -15.47
N LEU A 102 11.99 22.33 -14.91
CA LEU A 102 12.66 21.23 -15.60
C LEU A 102 11.66 20.08 -15.77
N ASP A 103 11.04 20.05 -16.95
CA ASP A 103 10.04 19.06 -17.32
C ASP A 103 10.75 17.94 -18.10
N SER A 104 11.23 16.90 -17.41
CA SER A 104 11.77 15.73 -18.09
C SER A 104 11.26 14.51 -17.32
N GLU A 105 10.56 13.58 -17.95
CA GLU A 105 9.92 12.43 -17.26
C GLU A 105 10.91 11.42 -16.61
N ASN A 106 12.13 11.81 -16.20
CA ASN A 106 13.16 10.93 -15.64
C ASN A 106 14.37 11.63 -14.96
N ILE A 107 14.25 12.84 -14.38
CA ILE A 107 15.36 13.39 -13.56
C ILE A 107 15.47 12.59 -12.26
N ARG A 108 16.28 11.52 -12.27
CA ARG A 108 16.49 10.66 -11.09
C ARG A 108 17.68 11.11 -10.22
N ASP A 109 18.66 11.77 -10.82
CA ASP A 109 19.87 12.26 -10.14
C ASP A 109 19.95 13.79 -10.24
N LEU A 110 19.77 14.46 -9.10
CA LEU A 110 19.78 15.92 -8.98
C LEU A 110 21.19 16.51 -8.83
N VAL A 111 22.23 15.71 -8.61
CA VAL A 111 23.58 16.21 -8.28
C VAL A 111 24.14 17.06 -9.43
N GLU A 112 24.02 16.59 -10.67
CA GLU A 112 24.50 17.31 -11.85
C GLU A 112 23.68 18.58 -12.10
N ILE A 113 22.36 18.50 -11.94
CA ILE A 113 21.44 19.62 -12.17
C ILE A 113 21.66 20.72 -11.14
N VAL A 114 21.74 20.40 -9.86
CA VAL A 114 21.98 21.41 -8.83
C VAL A 114 23.36 22.04 -8.99
N SER A 115 24.37 21.27 -9.37
CA SER A 115 25.69 21.83 -9.70
C SER A 115 25.57 22.90 -10.79
N ALA A 116 24.73 22.67 -11.81
CA ALA A 116 24.42 23.67 -12.84
C ALA A 116 23.60 24.86 -12.31
N LEU A 117 22.61 24.62 -11.43
CA LEU A 117 21.77 25.65 -10.81
C LEU A 117 22.54 26.56 -9.84
N SER A 118 23.63 26.08 -9.22
CA SER A 118 24.48 26.89 -8.34
C SER A 118 25.07 28.13 -9.03
N GLY A 119 25.17 28.10 -10.36
CA GLY A 119 25.58 29.22 -11.21
C GLY A 119 24.45 30.19 -11.60
N MET A 120 23.26 30.10 -10.99
CA MET A 120 22.08 30.95 -11.24
C MET A 120 21.73 31.78 -9.99
N PRO A 121 22.46 32.88 -9.70
CA PRO A 121 22.35 33.60 -8.43
C PRO A 121 21.00 34.30 -8.19
N ASN A 122 20.20 34.48 -9.24
CA ASN A 122 18.88 35.12 -9.17
C ASN A 122 17.72 34.12 -9.10
N LEU A 123 17.99 32.81 -9.05
CA LEU A 123 16.97 31.78 -9.04
C LEU A 123 16.16 31.86 -7.73
N LYS A 124 14.86 32.13 -7.87
CA LYS A 124 13.89 32.19 -6.77
C LYS A 124 12.78 31.17 -6.91
N ARG A 125 12.54 30.65 -8.11
CA ARG A 125 11.44 29.71 -8.39
C ARG A 125 11.99 28.48 -9.10
N LEU A 126 11.71 27.30 -8.55
CA LEU A 126 12.16 26.05 -9.12
C LEU A 126 11.00 25.07 -9.19
N ASN A 127 10.71 24.56 -10.39
CA ASN A 127 9.75 23.49 -10.61
C ASN A 127 10.48 22.22 -11.07
N LEU A 128 10.24 21.12 -10.36
CA LEU A 128 10.78 19.78 -10.57
C LEU A 128 9.67 18.71 -10.49
N ASP A 129 8.45 19.05 -10.90
CA ASP A 129 7.30 18.15 -10.82
C ASP A 129 7.48 16.90 -11.71
N TYR A 130 6.95 15.75 -11.30
CA TYR A 130 6.87 14.51 -12.09
C TYR A 130 8.21 13.95 -12.60
N ASN A 131 9.26 14.01 -11.78
CA ASN A 131 10.62 13.62 -12.14
C ASN A 131 11.10 12.30 -11.50
N LEU A 132 10.27 11.61 -10.71
CA LEU A 132 10.63 10.40 -9.94
C LEU A 132 11.77 10.60 -8.93
N ILE A 133 11.97 11.83 -8.47
CA ILE A 133 13.02 12.23 -7.53
C ILE A 133 12.75 11.58 -6.16
N SER A 134 13.75 10.93 -5.56
CA SER A 134 13.68 10.48 -4.16
C SER A 134 14.67 11.20 -3.25
N ASP A 135 15.87 11.51 -3.76
CA ASP A 135 16.88 12.32 -3.08
C ASP A 135 16.98 13.69 -3.75
N PHE A 136 16.64 14.73 -2.99
CA PHE A 136 16.77 16.12 -3.41
C PHE A 136 17.69 16.93 -2.49
N SER A 137 18.54 16.27 -1.71
CA SER A 137 19.58 16.89 -0.88
C SER A 137 20.42 17.95 -1.59
N PRO A 138 20.72 17.87 -2.91
CA PRO A 138 21.50 18.90 -3.55
C PRO A 138 20.84 20.30 -3.51
N ILE A 139 19.51 20.41 -3.47
CA ILE A 139 18.83 21.73 -3.48
C ILE A 139 19.09 22.56 -2.21
N ALA A 140 19.60 21.96 -1.14
CA ALA A 140 19.82 22.63 0.16
C ALA A 140 20.70 23.89 0.04
N SER A 141 21.52 23.99 -1.01
CA SER A 141 22.36 25.16 -1.30
C SER A 141 21.61 26.35 -1.92
N LEU A 142 20.40 26.14 -2.46
CA LEU A 142 19.61 27.13 -3.20
C LEU A 142 18.78 28.03 -2.25
N THR A 143 19.45 28.64 -1.28
CA THR A 143 18.82 29.39 -0.16
C THR A 143 18.03 30.64 -0.56
N ASN A 144 18.12 31.10 -1.81
CA ASN A 144 17.36 32.24 -2.33
C ASN A 144 15.97 31.86 -2.88
N LEU A 145 15.62 30.56 -2.89
CA LEU A 145 14.32 30.11 -3.37
C LEU A 145 13.18 30.68 -2.50
N THR A 146 12.15 31.17 -3.18
CA THR A 146 10.87 31.62 -2.62
C THR A 146 9.73 30.70 -3.05
N GLU A 147 9.86 29.98 -4.18
CA GLU A 147 8.88 29.05 -4.71
C GLU A 147 9.57 27.74 -5.10
N LEU A 148 9.07 26.61 -4.61
CA LEU A 148 9.58 25.29 -4.92
C LEU A 148 8.41 24.32 -5.19
N ARG A 149 8.42 23.68 -6.35
CA ARG A 149 7.44 22.67 -6.75
C ARG A 149 8.11 21.33 -7.01
N LEU A 150 7.62 20.31 -6.33
CA LEU A 150 8.15 18.94 -6.29
C LEU A 150 7.03 17.89 -6.37
N LYS A 151 5.91 18.24 -6.98
CA LYS A 151 4.73 17.39 -7.11
C LYS A 151 5.03 16.07 -7.83
N GLY A 152 4.40 14.97 -7.42
CA GLY A 152 4.42 13.72 -8.20
C GLY A 152 5.80 13.06 -8.28
N ASN A 153 6.57 13.12 -7.21
CA ASN A 153 7.90 12.51 -7.08
C ASN A 153 7.85 11.32 -6.09
N ASN A 154 9.02 10.80 -5.71
CA ASN A 154 9.18 9.70 -4.75
C ASN A 154 9.81 10.18 -3.43
N ILE A 155 9.50 11.40 -3.01
CA ILE A 155 10.14 12.05 -1.86
C ILE A 155 9.54 11.54 -0.55
N SER A 156 10.40 11.24 0.43
CA SER A 156 9.99 10.92 1.81
C SER A 156 10.78 11.70 2.88
N ASP A 157 12.03 12.10 2.60
CA ASP A 157 12.87 12.86 3.52
C ASP A 157 12.87 14.36 3.19
N LEU A 158 12.29 15.18 4.06
CA LEU A 158 12.23 16.64 3.90
C LEU A 158 13.43 17.40 4.48
N SER A 159 14.43 16.72 5.05
CA SER A 159 15.61 17.34 5.67
C SER A 159 16.32 18.40 4.81
N PRO A 160 16.39 18.30 3.46
CA PRO A 160 17.03 19.32 2.63
C PRO A 160 16.33 20.69 2.63
N LEU A 161 15.06 20.77 3.06
CA LEU A 161 14.29 22.00 3.10
C LEU A 161 14.63 22.90 4.28
N SER A 162 15.20 22.36 5.36
CA SER A 162 15.34 23.03 6.66
C SER A 162 16.03 24.40 6.62
N GLY A 163 16.94 24.62 5.65
CA GLY A 163 17.66 25.87 5.42
C GLY A 163 17.01 26.86 4.45
N LEU A 164 15.95 26.47 3.72
CA LEU A 164 15.31 27.26 2.66
C LEU A 164 14.27 28.24 3.22
N THR A 165 14.65 29.00 4.25
CA THR A 165 13.76 29.86 5.05
C THR A 165 13.11 31.03 4.29
N ASN A 166 13.53 31.30 3.05
CA ASN A 166 12.93 32.31 2.17
C ASN A 166 11.70 31.80 1.40
N LEU A 167 11.38 30.51 1.48
CA LEU A 167 10.21 29.92 0.82
C LEU A 167 8.91 30.58 1.31
N THR A 168 8.09 30.99 0.34
CA THR A 168 6.72 31.50 0.51
C THR A 168 5.69 30.55 -0.10
N GLU A 169 6.06 29.80 -1.14
CA GLU A 169 5.22 28.82 -1.83
C GLU A 169 5.96 27.48 -1.91
N LEU A 170 5.30 26.40 -1.48
CA LEU A 170 5.87 25.05 -1.49
C LEU A 170 4.81 24.03 -1.90
N GLU A 171 5.06 23.32 -3.00
CA GLU A 171 4.19 22.24 -3.51
C GLU A 171 4.94 20.90 -3.42
N LEU A 172 4.40 19.97 -2.63
CA LEU A 172 4.96 18.65 -2.33
C LEU A 172 3.91 17.54 -2.49
N ASP A 173 2.83 17.81 -3.22
CA ASP A 173 1.72 16.88 -3.36
C ASP A 173 2.09 15.62 -4.17
N ALA A 174 1.37 14.52 -3.92
CA ALA A 174 1.61 13.21 -4.53
C ALA A 174 3.06 12.71 -4.34
N ASN A 175 3.50 12.58 -3.09
CA ASN A 175 4.80 12.04 -2.67
C ASN A 175 4.60 10.96 -1.58
N ASN A 176 5.68 10.55 -0.90
CA ASN A 176 5.68 9.54 0.17
C ASN A 176 6.04 10.14 1.55
N ILE A 177 5.61 11.38 1.82
CA ILE A 177 6.00 12.14 3.02
C ILE A 177 5.13 11.72 4.22
N SER A 178 5.75 11.59 5.38
CA SER A 178 5.05 11.40 6.67
C SER A 178 5.60 12.28 7.81
N ASP A 179 6.89 12.65 7.78
CA ASP A 179 7.53 13.53 8.76
C ASP A 179 7.61 14.97 8.24
N LEU A 180 6.88 15.88 8.90
CA LEU A 180 6.87 17.31 8.60
C LEU A 180 7.85 18.12 9.47
N SER A 181 8.62 17.49 10.37
CA SER A 181 9.54 18.21 11.25
C SER A 181 10.51 19.16 10.52
N PRO A 182 11.02 18.86 9.31
CA PRO A 182 11.94 19.76 8.61
C PRO A 182 11.32 21.06 8.09
N ILE A 183 10.00 21.13 7.93
CA ILE A 183 9.32 22.35 7.43
C ILE A 183 8.93 23.33 8.55
N ALA A 184 9.09 22.97 9.82
CA ALA A 184 8.71 23.81 10.97
C ALA A 184 9.44 25.17 10.99
N SER A 185 10.63 25.26 10.39
CA SER A 185 11.42 26.51 10.30
C SER A 185 10.99 27.45 9.17
N LEU A 186 10.15 26.99 8.23
CA LEU A 186 9.76 27.71 7.02
C LEU A 186 8.65 28.74 7.26
N THR A 187 8.82 29.57 8.28
CA THR A 187 7.82 30.52 8.81
C THR A 187 7.39 31.64 7.84
N ASN A 188 7.99 31.71 6.65
CA ASN A 188 7.60 32.64 5.58
C ASN A 188 6.57 32.06 4.61
N LEU A 189 6.22 30.77 4.72
CA LEU A 189 5.23 30.12 3.87
C LEU A 189 3.86 30.82 3.96
N THR A 190 3.32 31.13 2.78
CA THR A 190 1.97 31.66 2.56
C THR A 190 1.07 30.66 1.84
N GLU A 191 1.65 29.76 1.04
CA GLU A 191 0.95 28.66 0.37
C GLU A 191 1.74 27.36 0.55
N LEU A 192 1.02 26.29 0.91
CA LEU A 192 1.59 24.96 1.12
C LEU A 192 0.62 23.89 0.62
N ASP A 193 1.09 23.06 -0.32
CA ASP A 193 0.38 21.87 -0.77
C ASP A 193 1.13 20.60 -0.36
N LEU A 194 0.47 19.77 0.44
CA LEU A 194 0.95 18.50 0.97
C LEU A 194 -0.05 17.36 0.65
N SER A 195 -0.95 17.57 -0.31
CA SER A 195 -1.99 16.59 -0.62
C SER A 195 -1.44 15.27 -1.18
N GLY A 196 -2.14 14.16 -0.96
CA GLY A 196 -1.74 12.84 -1.48
C GLY A 196 -0.42 12.31 -0.90
N ASN A 197 -0.23 12.45 0.42
CA ASN A 197 0.93 11.94 1.16
C ASN A 197 0.48 11.00 2.30
N ASN A 198 1.37 10.64 3.22
CA ASN A 198 1.12 9.76 4.36
C ASN A 198 1.18 10.50 5.70
N ILE A 199 0.65 11.72 5.77
CA ILE A 199 0.75 12.61 6.93
C ILE A 199 -0.37 12.32 7.93
N SER A 200 -0.03 12.33 9.22
CA SER A 200 -0.99 12.27 10.33
C SER A 200 -0.70 13.28 11.44
N ASP A 201 0.57 13.66 11.65
CA ASP A 201 0.97 14.68 12.63
C ASP A 201 1.14 16.06 11.98
N LEU A 202 0.31 17.02 12.40
CA LEU A 202 0.35 18.41 11.95
C LEU A 202 1.12 19.33 12.91
N SER A 203 1.69 18.82 14.01
CA SER A 203 2.41 19.62 15.01
C SER A 203 3.47 20.57 14.42
N PRO A 204 4.23 20.18 13.37
CA PRO A 204 5.24 21.06 12.75
C PRO A 204 4.65 22.28 12.04
N LEU A 205 3.35 22.28 11.69
CA LEU A 205 2.69 23.38 10.97
C LEU A 205 2.28 24.53 11.90
N SER A 206 2.20 24.31 13.21
CA SER A 206 1.64 25.27 14.18
C SER A 206 2.28 26.66 14.17
N GLY A 207 3.56 26.75 13.81
CA GLY A 207 4.31 28.01 13.71
C GLY A 207 4.15 28.76 12.39
N LEU A 208 3.54 28.17 11.35
CA LEU A 208 3.47 28.72 9.99
C LEU A 208 2.33 29.74 9.82
N THR A 209 2.24 30.70 10.74
CA THR A 209 1.12 31.65 10.90
C THR A 209 0.88 32.60 9.73
N LYS A 210 1.77 32.62 8.72
CA LYS A 210 1.60 33.40 7.49
C LYS A 210 0.83 32.65 6.40
N LEU A 211 0.53 31.36 6.59
CA LEU A 211 -0.24 30.57 5.64
C LEU A 211 -1.62 31.19 5.37
N THR A 212 -1.93 31.29 4.08
CA THR A 212 -3.20 31.77 3.53
C THR A 212 -3.92 30.69 2.72
N LYS A 213 -3.17 29.73 2.18
CA LYS A 213 -3.68 28.54 1.50
C LYS A 213 -2.94 27.31 2.00
N LEU A 214 -3.71 26.30 2.41
CA LEU A 214 -3.17 25.03 2.88
C LEU A 214 -3.99 23.88 2.28
N ASN A 215 -3.32 22.98 1.58
CA ASN A 215 -3.92 21.77 1.05
C ASN A 215 -3.29 20.54 1.72
N LEU A 216 -4.14 19.75 2.39
CA LEU A 216 -3.79 18.55 3.16
C LEU A 216 -4.64 17.34 2.72
N SER A 217 -5.29 17.43 1.56
CA SER A 217 -6.22 16.41 1.07
C SER A 217 -5.56 15.06 0.84
N GLY A 218 -6.28 13.95 1.03
CA GLY A 218 -5.75 12.60 0.76
C GLY A 218 -4.57 12.22 1.66
N ASN A 219 -4.71 12.42 2.97
CA ASN A 219 -3.74 12.05 4.00
C ASN A 219 -4.43 11.17 5.07
N SER A 220 -3.81 10.99 6.24
CA SER A 220 -4.34 10.20 7.37
C SER A 220 -4.57 11.06 8.62
N ILE A 221 -5.05 12.29 8.44
CA ILE A 221 -5.20 13.28 9.51
C ILE A 221 -6.51 13.05 10.28
N SER A 222 -6.44 13.17 11.60
CA SER A 222 -7.63 13.17 12.49
C SER A 222 -7.63 14.31 13.51
N ASP A 223 -6.45 14.80 13.91
CA ASP A 223 -6.30 15.92 14.85
C ASP A 223 -5.95 17.22 14.11
N LEU A 224 -6.87 18.20 14.19
CA LEU A 224 -6.69 19.54 13.63
C LEU A 224 -6.18 20.57 14.64
N SER A 225 -5.99 20.20 15.91
CA SER A 225 -5.55 21.13 16.95
C SER A 225 -4.28 21.92 16.61
N PRO A 226 -3.27 21.37 15.88
CA PRO A 226 -2.07 22.12 15.53
C PRO A 226 -2.31 23.30 14.58
N ILE A 227 -3.38 23.28 13.77
CA ILE A 227 -3.66 24.34 12.79
C ILE A 227 -4.61 25.43 13.32
N ALA A 228 -5.10 25.32 14.56
CA ALA A 228 -6.03 26.28 15.16
C ALA A 228 -5.48 27.73 15.22
N GLY A 229 -4.15 27.87 15.27
CA GLY A 229 -3.45 29.17 15.29
C GLY A 229 -3.26 29.83 13.91
N LEU A 230 -3.54 29.14 12.81
CA LEU A 230 -3.29 29.60 11.43
C LEU A 230 -4.38 30.56 10.93
N THR A 231 -4.67 31.60 11.72
CA THR A 231 -5.80 32.54 11.53
C THR A 231 -5.77 33.37 10.24
N ASN A 232 -4.68 33.30 9.46
CA ASN A 232 -4.57 33.93 8.14
C ASN A 232 -5.10 33.07 6.99
N LEU A 233 -5.45 31.81 7.24
CA LEU A 233 -6.00 30.91 6.22
C LEU A 233 -7.27 31.47 5.58
N THR A 234 -7.29 31.43 4.25
CA THR A 234 -8.40 31.81 3.37
C THR A 234 -8.94 30.62 2.59
N GLU A 235 -8.08 29.66 2.26
CA GLU A 235 -8.43 28.40 1.61
C GLU A 235 -7.82 27.24 2.39
N LEU A 236 -8.64 26.25 2.72
CA LEU A 236 -8.23 25.04 3.44
C LEU A 236 -8.88 23.82 2.81
N PHE A 237 -8.06 22.89 2.33
CA PHE A 237 -8.50 21.64 1.73
C PHE A 237 -8.07 20.48 2.64
N LEU A 238 -9.05 19.71 3.10
CA LEU A 238 -8.91 18.63 4.07
C LEU A 238 -9.65 17.36 3.61
N ASP A 239 -10.06 17.29 2.34
CA ASP A 239 -10.83 16.15 1.85
C ASP A 239 -10.04 14.84 1.94
N ARG A 240 -10.76 13.70 2.02
CA ARG A 240 -10.16 12.36 2.10
C ARG A 240 -9.16 12.21 3.26
N ASN A 241 -9.66 12.46 4.46
CA ASN A 241 -8.94 12.29 5.72
C ASN A 241 -9.84 11.56 6.75
N ASN A 242 -9.41 11.48 8.02
CA ASN A 242 -10.13 10.82 9.12
C ASN A 242 -10.63 11.82 10.17
N ILE A 243 -11.06 13.01 9.74
CA ILE A 243 -11.46 14.10 10.63
C ILE A 243 -12.88 13.87 11.14
N SER A 244 -13.11 14.15 12.42
CA SER A 244 -14.45 14.14 13.04
C SER A 244 -14.72 15.35 13.94
N ASP A 245 -13.68 15.98 14.48
CA ASP A 245 -13.77 17.20 15.30
C ASP A 245 -13.33 18.44 14.51
N LEU A 246 -14.20 19.45 14.47
CA LEU A 246 -13.99 20.73 13.81
C LEU A 246 -13.73 21.88 14.79
N SER A 247 -13.55 21.60 16.08
CA SER A 247 -13.31 22.63 17.11
C SER A 247 -12.15 23.58 16.74
N ALA A 248 -11.07 23.05 16.16
CA ALA A 248 -9.90 23.80 15.74
C ALA A 248 -10.16 24.81 14.61
N VAL A 249 -11.17 24.60 13.75
CA VAL A 249 -11.44 25.50 12.61
C VAL A 249 -12.34 26.69 12.97
N SER A 250 -13.00 26.66 14.14
CA SER A 250 -13.93 27.72 14.59
C SER A 250 -13.29 29.12 14.69
N GLY A 251 -11.97 29.20 14.88
CA GLY A 251 -11.22 30.47 15.00
C GLY A 251 -10.66 31.02 13.68
N LEU A 252 -10.80 30.30 12.56
CA LEU A 252 -10.20 30.65 11.28
C LEU A 252 -11.04 31.66 10.50
N ASN A 253 -11.21 32.85 11.09
CA ASN A 253 -12.15 33.89 10.66
C ASN A 253 -11.92 34.48 9.26
N ARG A 254 -10.81 34.13 8.60
CA ARG A 254 -10.48 34.58 7.24
C ARG A 254 -10.81 33.55 6.16
N LEU A 255 -11.24 32.34 6.53
CA LEU A 255 -11.62 31.30 5.58
C LEU A 255 -12.73 31.77 4.64
N ILE A 256 -12.52 31.51 3.36
CA ILE A 256 -13.41 31.78 2.24
C ILE A 256 -13.85 30.45 1.64
N GLY A 257 -12.91 29.52 1.40
CA GLY A 257 -13.17 28.18 0.91
C GLY A 257 -12.70 27.12 1.91
N LEU A 258 -13.54 26.12 2.15
CA LEU A 258 -13.24 24.97 3.01
C LEU A 258 -13.78 23.68 2.38
N ASP A 259 -12.87 22.76 2.06
CA ASP A 259 -13.24 21.41 1.61
C ASP A 259 -12.96 20.41 2.73
N LEU A 260 -14.03 19.77 3.22
CA LEU A 260 -14.03 18.75 4.25
C LEU A 260 -14.63 17.44 3.73
N SER A 261 -14.77 17.28 2.41
CA SER A 261 -15.45 16.13 1.84
C SER A 261 -14.73 14.81 2.14
N ASP A 262 -15.45 13.70 2.18
CA ASP A 262 -14.88 12.36 2.44
C ASP A 262 -14.07 12.30 3.76
N ASN A 263 -14.77 12.57 4.85
CA ASN A 263 -14.27 12.53 6.23
C ASN A 263 -15.31 11.84 7.13
N SER A 264 -15.13 11.88 8.46
CA SER A 264 -16.02 11.29 9.46
C SER A 264 -16.76 12.34 10.30
N ILE A 265 -17.14 13.47 9.69
CA ILE A 265 -17.77 14.61 10.38
C ILE A 265 -19.28 14.39 10.51
N SER A 266 -19.81 14.47 11.74
CA SER A 266 -21.26 14.47 11.97
C SER A 266 -21.81 15.84 12.39
N ASP A 267 -21.01 16.64 13.10
CA ASP A 267 -21.39 17.96 13.59
C ASP A 267 -20.57 19.08 12.93
N ILE A 268 -21.25 20.02 12.28
CA ILE A 268 -20.66 21.21 11.66
C ILE A 268 -20.91 22.49 12.45
N SER A 269 -21.40 22.40 13.69
CA SER A 269 -21.70 23.55 14.55
C SER A 269 -20.51 24.51 14.70
N ALA A 270 -19.27 24.01 14.68
CA ALA A 270 -18.05 24.81 14.75
C ALA A 270 -17.86 25.76 13.56
N LEU A 271 -18.51 25.50 12.42
CA LEU A 271 -18.47 26.35 11.23
C LEU A 271 -19.48 27.50 11.32
N ALA A 272 -20.47 27.38 12.22
CA ALA A 272 -21.48 28.40 12.41
C ALA A 272 -20.82 29.69 12.92
N GLY A 273 -20.87 30.75 12.12
CA GLY A 273 -20.33 32.05 12.49
C GLY A 273 -18.95 32.38 11.90
N LEU A 274 -18.39 31.55 11.02
CA LEU A 274 -17.23 31.95 10.22
C LEU A 274 -17.63 33.11 9.28
N PRO A 275 -17.13 34.35 9.50
CA PRO A 275 -17.74 35.55 8.94
C PRO A 275 -17.43 35.78 7.45
N ARG A 276 -16.48 35.03 6.90
CA ARG A 276 -16.00 35.20 5.53
C ARG A 276 -16.20 33.97 4.64
N LEU A 277 -16.74 32.88 5.18
CA LEU A 277 -16.93 31.64 4.45
C LEU A 277 -17.86 31.91 3.25
N ARG A 278 -17.53 31.35 2.10
CA ARG A 278 -18.27 31.48 0.84
C ARG A 278 -18.49 30.14 0.15
N GLY A 279 -17.54 29.22 0.25
CA GLY A 279 -17.66 27.86 -0.24
C GLY A 279 -17.35 26.86 0.87
N LEU A 280 -18.22 25.86 1.02
CA LEU A 280 -18.08 24.76 1.96
C LEU A 280 -18.46 23.45 1.26
N ASP A 281 -17.56 22.48 1.23
CA ASP A 281 -17.88 21.12 0.80
C ASP A 281 -17.81 20.18 2.00
N VAL A 282 -18.92 19.52 2.31
CA VAL A 282 -19.07 18.51 3.36
C VAL A 282 -19.71 17.23 2.80
N ARG A 283 -19.55 16.99 1.48
CA ARG A 283 -19.98 15.73 0.85
C ARG A 283 -19.26 14.53 1.48
N ALA A 284 -19.85 13.35 1.35
CA ALA A 284 -19.34 12.09 1.88
C ALA A 284 -18.97 12.14 3.37
N ASN A 285 -19.77 12.86 4.16
CA ASN A 285 -19.67 12.88 5.62
C ASN A 285 -20.98 12.39 6.27
N PRO A 286 -20.93 11.70 7.42
CA PRO A 286 -22.10 11.21 8.15
C PRO A 286 -22.79 12.32 8.97
N LEU A 287 -23.25 13.40 8.30
CA LEU A 287 -23.87 14.55 8.95
C LEU A 287 -25.12 14.17 9.76
N ASN A 288 -25.20 14.67 11.00
CA ASN A 288 -26.36 14.46 11.87
C ASN A 288 -27.56 15.35 11.49
N TYR A 289 -28.71 15.09 12.11
CA TYR A 289 -29.96 15.83 11.85
C TYR A 289 -29.79 17.35 12.05
N THR A 290 -29.16 17.79 13.13
CA THR A 290 -28.97 19.21 13.45
C THR A 290 -28.07 19.90 12.41
N SER A 291 -27.00 19.25 11.97
CA SER A 291 -26.14 19.73 10.88
C SER A 291 -26.94 20.00 9.62
N ILE A 292 -27.76 19.05 9.19
CA ILE A 292 -28.52 19.15 7.94
C ILE A 292 -29.66 20.17 8.03
N TYR A 293 -30.46 20.13 9.11
CA TYR A 293 -31.71 20.90 9.18
C TYR A 293 -31.60 22.22 9.95
N THR A 294 -30.49 22.46 10.67
CA THR A 294 -30.26 23.71 11.41
C THR A 294 -29.05 24.46 10.89
N TYR A 295 -27.87 23.84 10.86
CA TYR A 295 -26.63 24.56 10.56
C TYR A 295 -26.41 24.82 9.07
N ILE A 296 -26.70 23.87 8.17
CA ILE A 296 -26.60 24.10 6.72
C ILE A 296 -27.51 25.27 6.28
N PRO A 297 -28.82 25.32 6.63
CA PRO A 297 -29.65 26.47 6.29
C PRO A 297 -29.13 27.79 6.88
N ALA A 298 -28.60 27.78 8.11
CA ALA A 298 -28.03 28.95 8.75
C ALA A 298 -26.77 29.46 8.03
N LEU A 299 -25.95 28.57 7.47
CA LEU A 299 -24.79 28.90 6.63
C LEU A 299 -25.22 29.41 5.24
N GLN A 300 -26.25 28.82 4.65
CA GLN A 300 -26.74 29.23 3.33
C GLN A 300 -27.44 30.60 3.36
N ALA A 301 -28.08 30.98 4.48
CA ALA A 301 -28.77 32.26 4.63
C ALA A 301 -27.92 33.52 4.29
N PRO A 302 -26.66 33.64 4.73
CA PRO A 302 -25.75 34.71 4.30
C PRO A 302 -25.11 34.51 2.90
N GLY A 303 -25.50 33.47 2.16
CA GLY A 303 -25.05 33.21 0.78
C GLY A 303 -23.82 32.31 0.66
N VAL A 304 -23.51 31.48 1.66
CA VAL A 304 -22.47 30.44 1.55
C VAL A 304 -22.97 29.34 0.62
N GLN A 305 -22.17 28.98 -0.38
CA GLN A 305 -22.39 27.79 -1.20
C GLN A 305 -21.97 26.56 -0.37
N VAL A 306 -22.93 25.70 -0.06
CA VAL A 306 -22.70 24.50 0.75
C VAL A 306 -23.02 23.27 -0.10
N ASP A 307 -21.99 22.52 -0.47
CA ASP A 307 -22.10 21.23 -1.12
C ASP A 307 -22.15 20.13 -0.05
N PHE A 308 -23.22 19.33 -0.07
CA PHE A 308 -23.40 18.22 0.86
C PHE A 308 -24.21 17.11 0.19
N ASN A 309 -24.14 15.89 0.71
CA ASN A 309 -25.02 14.81 0.25
C ASN A 309 -26.36 14.90 1.00
N PRO A 310 -27.45 15.32 0.34
CA PRO A 310 -28.74 15.37 1.00
C PRO A 310 -29.14 13.94 1.39
N HIS A 311 -29.39 13.76 2.69
CA HIS A 311 -29.98 12.55 3.19
C HIS A 311 -31.09 12.90 4.18
N THR A 312 -32.23 12.23 4.04
CA THR A 312 -33.38 12.46 4.89
C THR A 312 -33.69 11.20 5.71
N PRO A 313 -34.16 11.34 6.96
CA PRO A 313 -34.90 10.28 7.62
C PRO A 313 -36.02 9.79 6.71
N THR A 314 -36.19 8.47 6.55
CA THR A 314 -37.22 7.90 5.66
C THR A 314 -38.08 6.84 6.30
N ARG A 315 -37.56 6.14 7.31
CA ARG A 315 -38.24 4.99 7.92
C ARG A 315 -38.05 5.00 9.42
N LEU A 316 -39.15 4.76 10.12
CA LEU A 316 -39.18 4.50 11.56
C LEU A 316 -39.44 3.01 11.75
N LEU A 317 -38.51 2.31 12.39
CA LEU A 317 -38.58 0.86 12.58
C LEU A 317 -38.84 0.56 14.05
N LYS A 318 -39.70 -0.42 14.31
CA LYS A 318 -39.90 -0.98 15.65
C LYS A 318 -38.72 -1.90 15.99
N VAL A 319 -38.06 -1.64 17.11
CA VAL A 319 -36.97 -2.49 17.62
C VAL A 319 -37.44 -3.33 18.81
N SER A 320 -38.27 -2.76 19.68
CA SER A 320 -38.88 -3.45 20.83
C SER A 320 -40.21 -2.80 21.21
N GLY A 321 -41.06 -3.50 21.95
CA GLY A 321 -42.25 -2.90 22.57
C GLY A 321 -43.55 -3.66 22.35
N ASP A 322 -43.71 -4.41 21.26
CA ASP A 322 -44.93 -5.22 21.05
C ASP A 322 -44.88 -6.50 21.90
N GLN A 323 -45.42 -6.49 23.12
CA GLN A 323 -45.37 -7.67 23.99
C GLN A 323 -46.52 -7.74 25.01
N HIS A 324 -46.78 -8.96 25.49
CA HIS A 324 -47.51 -9.17 26.74
C HIS A 324 -46.57 -8.96 27.92
N ILE A 325 -46.99 -8.20 28.93
CA ILE A 325 -46.20 -7.94 30.15
C ILE A 325 -47.09 -8.00 31.40
N ALA A 326 -46.49 -8.31 32.54
CA ALA A 326 -47.20 -8.37 33.81
C ALA A 326 -47.61 -6.96 34.31
N PRO A 327 -48.69 -6.83 35.10
CA PRO A 327 -48.98 -5.59 35.82
C PRO A 327 -47.79 -5.09 36.64
N GLY A 328 -47.55 -3.79 36.63
CA GLY A 328 -46.39 -3.19 37.31
C GLY A 328 -45.04 -3.38 36.60
N ALA A 329 -44.98 -4.12 35.49
CA ALA A 329 -43.76 -4.30 34.73
C ALA A 329 -43.43 -3.10 33.84
N SER A 330 -42.14 -2.94 33.57
CA SER A 330 -41.60 -1.94 32.64
C SER A 330 -41.13 -2.62 31.35
N LEU A 331 -41.51 -2.06 30.21
CA LEU A 331 -41.09 -2.53 28.89
C LEU A 331 -40.48 -1.37 28.10
N PRO A 332 -39.23 -1.51 27.62
CA PRO A 332 -38.64 -0.52 26.75
C PRO A 332 -39.28 -0.56 25.36
N ILE A 333 -39.72 0.60 24.91
CA ILE A 333 -40.27 0.87 23.58
C ILE A 333 -39.18 1.59 22.81
N VAL A 334 -38.56 0.85 21.88
CA VAL A 334 -37.42 1.35 21.12
C VAL A 334 -37.77 1.41 19.66
N VAL A 335 -37.47 2.55 19.06
CA VAL A 335 -37.54 2.78 17.62
C VAL A 335 -36.15 3.07 17.06
N GLU A 336 -35.97 2.79 15.78
CA GLU A 336 -34.77 3.16 15.02
C GLU A 336 -35.17 3.98 13.79
N VAL A 337 -34.52 5.13 13.61
CA VAL A 337 -34.70 6.00 12.45
C VAL A 337 -33.63 5.68 11.41
N ARG A 338 -34.09 5.36 10.20
CA ARG A 338 -33.21 5.04 9.06
C ARG A 338 -33.43 5.93 7.85
N GLY A 339 -32.34 6.14 7.13
CA GLY A 339 -32.26 6.80 5.84
C GLY A 339 -32.48 5.90 4.64
N ARG A 340 -32.43 6.53 3.46
CA ARG A 340 -32.51 5.86 2.16
C ARG A 340 -31.25 5.00 1.95
N GLY A 341 -31.41 3.68 1.89
CA GLY A 341 -30.26 2.76 1.84
C GLY A 341 -29.88 2.17 3.20
N GLY A 342 -30.61 2.50 4.26
CA GLY A 342 -30.56 1.79 5.55
C GLY A 342 -29.56 2.32 6.57
N GLY A 343 -28.88 3.45 6.31
CA GLY A 343 -28.04 4.14 7.28
C GLY A 343 -28.85 4.71 8.45
N THR A 344 -28.21 4.83 9.62
CA THR A 344 -28.80 5.42 10.84
C THR A 344 -28.75 6.94 10.79
N PHE A 345 -29.59 7.60 11.59
CA PHE A 345 -29.61 9.06 11.71
C PHE A 345 -29.50 9.51 13.16
N GLU A 346 -28.42 10.20 13.51
CA GLU A 346 -28.24 10.81 14.83
C GLU A 346 -29.02 12.12 14.96
N GLY A 347 -29.59 12.36 16.14
CA GLY A 347 -30.16 13.65 16.51
C GLY A 347 -31.59 13.92 16.03
N VAL A 348 -32.28 12.94 15.43
CA VAL A 348 -33.66 13.10 14.93
C VAL A 348 -34.62 13.21 16.12
N PRO A 349 -35.44 14.26 16.22
CA PRO A 349 -36.47 14.36 17.25
C PRO A 349 -37.53 13.25 17.13
N VAL A 350 -37.84 12.58 18.25
CA VAL A 350 -38.81 11.48 18.36
C VAL A 350 -39.77 11.76 19.52
N THR A 351 -41.07 11.54 19.29
CA THR A 351 -42.14 11.73 20.28
C THR A 351 -42.87 10.42 20.56
N PHE A 352 -43.13 10.12 21.83
CA PHE A 352 -43.85 8.94 22.33
C PHE A 352 -45.16 9.37 22.97
N THR A 353 -46.28 8.83 22.48
CA THR A 353 -47.62 9.16 22.96
C THR A 353 -48.40 7.90 23.33
N LEU A 354 -48.83 7.78 24.59
CA LEU A 354 -49.76 6.72 25.01
C LEU A 354 -51.18 7.09 24.52
N THR A 355 -51.66 6.42 23.48
CA THR A 355 -52.95 6.72 22.82
C THR A 355 -54.11 5.88 23.34
N SER A 356 -53.84 4.74 23.99
CA SER A 356 -54.86 3.96 24.69
C SER A 356 -54.28 3.17 25.87
N GLY A 357 -55.11 2.90 26.88
CA GLY A 357 -54.72 2.18 28.11
C GLY A 357 -54.22 3.10 29.22
N SER A 358 -53.60 2.52 30.25
CA SER A 358 -52.99 3.24 31.38
C SER A 358 -51.49 2.92 31.52
N GLY A 359 -50.79 3.64 32.40
CA GLY A 359 -49.35 3.49 32.62
C GLY A 359 -48.63 4.83 32.48
N THR A 360 -47.31 4.79 32.61
CA THR A 360 -46.44 5.97 32.52
C THR A 360 -45.28 5.71 31.57
N LEU A 361 -45.00 6.68 30.69
CA LEU A 361 -43.81 6.70 29.86
C LEU A 361 -42.67 7.40 30.63
N SER A 362 -41.46 6.83 30.59
CA SER A 362 -40.29 7.46 31.21
C SER A 362 -39.91 8.78 30.53
N THR A 363 -40.12 8.89 29.22
CA THR A 363 -40.05 10.14 28.46
C THR A 363 -41.12 10.20 27.38
N THR A 364 -41.57 11.41 27.06
CA THR A 364 -42.52 11.66 25.95
C THR A 364 -41.82 12.23 24.71
N ALA A 365 -40.58 12.70 24.83
CA ALA A 365 -39.80 13.20 23.70
C ALA A 365 -38.30 12.98 23.94
N THR A 366 -37.56 12.66 22.88
CA THR A 366 -36.10 12.51 22.89
C THR A 366 -35.54 12.73 21.48
N THR A 367 -34.23 12.63 21.31
CA THR A 367 -33.59 12.54 19.98
C THR A 367 -32.95 11.17 19.80
N THR A 368 -32.77 10.75 18.56
CA THR A 368 -32.01 9.53 18.28
C THR A 368 -30.54 9.66 18.67
N ASP A 369 -29.96 8.56 19.15
CA ASP A 369 -28.52 8.43 19.40
C ASP A 369 -27.73 8.22 18.09
N ARG A 370 -26.41 8.00 18.20
CA ARG A 370 -25.51 7.71 17.06
C ARG A 370 -25.92 6.49 16.24
N ASN A 371 -26.65 5.55 16.84
CA ASN A 371 -27.17 4.36 16.18
C ASN A 371 -28.58 4.59 15.61
N GLY A 372 -29.06 5.83 15.59
CA GLY A 372 -30.41 6.16 15.13
C GLY A 372 -31.52 5.68 16.06
N ARG A 373 -31.21 5.30 17.31
CA ARG A 373 -32.20 4.73 18.23
C ARG A 373 -32.73 5.78 19.19
N ALA A 374 -34.04 5.73 19.41
CA ALA A 374 -34.73 6.50 20.44
C ALA A 374 -35.57 5.55 21.30
N GLU A 375 -35.58 5.79 22.61
CA GLU A 375 -36.22 4.91 23.58
C GLU A 375 -37.08 5.69 24.57
N SER A 376 -38.20 5.07 24.94
CA SER A 376 -38.96 5.39 26.14
C SER A 376 -39.37 4.09 26.81
N THR A 377 -39.61 4.09 28.12
CA THR A 377 -40.03 2.91 28.87
C THR A 377 -41.48 3.07 29.27
N LEU A 378 -42.34 2.13 28.87
CA LEU A 378 -43.70 2.05 29.38
C LEU A 378 -43.72 1.19 30.65
N THR A 379 -44.08 1.79 31.77
CA THR A 379 -44.41 1.07 33.00
C THR A 379 -45.92 0.94 33.11
N LEU A 380 -46.43 -0.29 33.15
CA LEU A 380 -47.87 -0.53 33.33
C LEU A 380 -48.29 -0.31 34.77
N GLY A 381 -49.50 0.22 34.93
CA GLY A 381 -50.22 0.21 36.20
C GLY A 381 -50.77 -1.17 36.53
N ALA A 382 -51.76 -1.22 37.43
CA ALA A 382 -52.46 -2.45 37.80
C ALA A 382 -53.46 -2.93 36.73
N ASP A 383 -53.75 -2.10 35.73
CA ASP A 383 -54.77 -2.40 34.73
C ASP A 383 -54.29 -3.45 33.72
N LEU A 384 -55.16 -4.43 33.46
CA LEU A 384 -54.99 -5.45 32.44
C LEU A 384 -55.65 -5.00 31.14
N GLY A 385 -55.18 -5.50 29.99
CA GLY A 385 -55.77 -5.20 28.68
C GLY A 385 -54.76 -4.63 27.70
N THR A 386 -55.25 -4.02 26.61
CA THR A 386 -54.42 -3.50 25.52
C THR A 386 -54.07 -2.03 25.74
N HIS A 387 -52.78 -1.72 25.64
CA HIS A 387 -52.19 -0.40 25.74
C HIS A 387 -51.51 -0.09 24.41
N THR A 388 -51.68 1.13 23.91
CA THR A 388 -51.19 1.53 22.60
C THR A 388 -50.28 2.74 22.73
N VAL A 389 -49.05 2.63 22.25
CA VAL A 389 -48.10 3.75 22.21
C VAL A 389 -47.80 4.09 20.76
N GLU A 390 -48.13 5.30 20.35
CA GLU A 390 -47.77 5.84 19.04
C GLU A 390 -46.43 6.58 19.13
N VAL A 391 -45.54 6.30 18.19
CA VAL A 391 -44.22 6.94 18.10
C VAL A 391 -44.07 7.61 16.75
N SER A 392 -43.75 8.90 16.77
CA SER A 392 -43.50 9.71 15.57
C SER A 392 -42.08 10.28 15.61
N ALA A 393 -41.52 10.58 14.44
CA ALA A 393 -40.19 11.16 14.29
C ALA A 393 -40.23 12.31 13.27
N ALA A 394 -39.39 13.33 13.46
CA ALA A 394 -39.32 14.46 12.54
C ALA A 394 -38.94 13.99 11.11
N GLU A 395 -39.50 14.66 10.09
CA GLU A 395 -39.36 14.31 8.67
C GLU A 395 -39.91 12.92 8.26
N ILE A 396 -40.60 12.21 9.17
CA ILE A 396 -41.22 10.91 8.87
C ILE A 396 -42.74 11.02 9.05
N GLU A 397 -43.47 10.95 7.93
CA GLU A 397 -44.92 11.15 7.92
C GLU A 397 -45.71 10.03 8.64
N GLN A 398 -45.23 8.78 8.57
CA GLN A 398 -45.95 7.64 9.13
C GLN A 398 -45.41 7.27 10.52
N PRO A 399 -46.20 7.45 11.60
CA PRO A 399 -45.82 6.96 12.91
C PRO A 399 -45.89 5.43 12.98
N VAL A 400 -45.22 4.86 13.97
CA VAL A 400 -45.34 3.44 14.31
C VAL A 400 -46.10 3.27 15.62
N THR A 401 -46.96 2.26 15.68
CA THR A 401 -47.83 2.01 16.84
C THR A 401 -47.44 0.73 17.54
N PHE A 402 -47.07 0.79 18.81
CA PHE A 402 -46.80 -0.38 19.66
C PHE A 402 -48.06 -0.84 20.38
N THR A 403 -48.29 -2.14 20.39
CA THR A 403 -49.41 -2.82 21.06
C THR A 403 -48.87 -3.67 22.21
N ILE A 404 -49.14 -3.22 23.44
CA ILE A 404 -48.72 -3.88 24.68
C ILE A 404 -49.95 -4.47 25.36
N VAL A 405 -49.86 -5.68 25.90
CA VAL A 405 -51.00 -6.31 26.58
C VAL A 405 -50.64 -6.66 28.03
N GLY A 406 -51.26 -5.99 28.99
CA GLY A 406 -51.14 -6.29 30.42
C GLY A 406 -51.79 -7.63 30.76
N ARG A 407 -51.00 -8.64 31.16
CA ARG A 407 -51.44 -10.00 31.55
C ARG A 407 -50.49 -10.64 32.55
N GLU A 408 -51.02 -11.38 33.52
CA GLU A 408 -50.22 -12.15 34.49
C GLU A 408 -49.49 -13.35 33.85
N GLY A 409 -48.36 -13.76 34.44
CA GLY A 409 -47.67 -15.01 34.13
C GLY A 409 -46.85 -15.04 32.83
N VAL A 410 -46.28 -13.90 32.42
CA VAL A 410 -45.53 -13.74 31.16
C VAL A 410 -44.09 -13.29 31.41
N ILE A 411 -43.14 -13.83 30.64
CA ILE A 411 -41.75 -13.33 30.62
C ILE A 411 -41.63 -12.12 29.71
N ILE A 412 -40.89 -11.12 30.15
CA ILE A 412 -40.53 -9.95 29.36
C ILE A 412 -39.30 -10.30 28.52
N ILE A 413 -39.42 -10.20 27.20
CA ILE A 413 -38.35 -10.44 26.23
C ILE A 413 -38.44 -9.24 25.28
N PRO A 414 -37.81 -8.11 25.65
CA PRO A 414 -38.05 -6.83 24.98
C PRO A 414 -37.63 -6.88 23.51
N ASP A 415 -36.49 -7.51 23.25
CA ASP A 415 -35.95 -7.71 21.91
C ASP A 415 -36.88 -8.60 21.08
N SER A 416 -37.47 -8.02 20.03
CA SER A 416 -38.43 -8.73 19.19
C SER A 416 -37.80 -9.88 18.42
N ASN A 417 -36.53 -9.77 18.03
CA ASN A 417 -35.82 -10.81 17.29
C ASN A 417 -35.53 -12.00 18.19
N LEU A 418 -35.06 -11.75 19.42
CA LEU A 418 -34.86 -12.79 20.42
C LEU A 418 -36.18 -13.48 20.75
N ARG A 419 -37.24 -12.70 21.01
CA ARG A 419 -38.58 -13.23 21.31
C ARG A 419 -39.11 -14.12 20.19
N ALA A 420 -38.99 -13.68 18.93
CA ALA A 420 -39.41 -14.46 17.78
C ALA A 420 -38.64 -15.79 17.69
N LYS A 421 -37.32 -15.77 17.87
CA LYS A 421 -36.50 -16.98 17.83
C LYS A 421 -36.78 -17.96 18.96
N ILE A 422 -37.05 -17.46 20.16
CA ILE A 422 -37.49 -18.30 21.29
C ILE A 422 -38.87 -18.89 20.98
N GLY A 423 -39.79 -18.09 20.41
CA GLY A 423 -41.09 -18.55 19.93
C GLY A 423 -40.96 -19.70 18.93
N ASP A 424 -40.13 -19.54 17.90
CA ASP A 424 -39.83 -20.58 16.90
C ASP A 424 -39.31 -21.86 17.57
N ALA A 425 -38.37 -21.74 18.52
CA ALA A 425 -37.80 -22.87 19.25
C ALA A 425 -38.84 -23.61 20.13
N LEU A 426 -39.87 -22.91 20.58
CA LEU A 426 -40.99 -23.45 21.37
C LEU A 426 -42.19 -23.88 20.49
N GLY A 427 -42.13 -23.68 19.18
CA GLY A 427 -43.23 -23.97 18.26
C GLY A 427 -44.42 -23.01 18.39
N LYS A 428 -44.16 -21.73 18.71
CA LYS A 428 -45.16 -20.70 18.99
C LYS A 428 -45.13 -19.58 17.94
N ALA A 429 -46.27 -18.97 17.68
CA ALA A 429 -46.33 -17.78 16.83
C ALA A 429 -45.69 -16.56 17.54
N SER A 430 -45.23 -15.55 16.78
CA SER A 430 -44.52 -14.39 17.34
C SER A 430 -45.33 -13.53 18.33
N ALA A 431 -46.65 -13.63 18.29
CA ALA A 431 -47.58 -12.97 19.22
C ALA A 431 -47.99 -13.84 20.42
N ASP A 432 -47.59 -15.11 20.44
CA ASP A 432 -47.94 -16.02 21.52
C ASP A 432 -47.13 -15.70 22.78
N ARG A 433 -47.76 -15.87 23.94
CA ARG A 433 -47.12 -15.71 25.25
C ARG A 433 -46.01 -16.74 25.44
N ILE A 434 -44.94 -16.35 26.11
CA ILE A 434 -43.90 -17.27 26.60
C ILE A 434 -43.93 -17.24 28.13
N SER A 435 -44.22 -18.38 28.76
CA SER A 435 -44.21 -18.52 30.22
C SER A 435 -42.86 -19.02 30.74
N PRO A 436 -42.53 -18.80 32.03
CA PRO A 436 -41.31 -19.32 32.64
C PRO A 436 -41.15 -20.84 32.52
N SER A 437 -42.24 -21.59 32.65
CA SER A 437 -42.19 -23.05 32.52
C SER A 437 -41.92 -23.50 31.08
N GLU A 438 -42.36 -22.74 30.08
CA GLU A 438 -42.15 -23.07 28.66
C GLU A 438 -40.69 -22.83 28.26
N ILE A 439 -40.15 -21.63 28.51
CA ILE A 439 -38.77 -21.32 28.12
C ILE A 439 -37.75 -22.22 28.85
N ALA A 440 -38.06 -22.63 30.09
CA ALA A 440 -37.21 -23.53 30.86
C ALA A 440 -37.11 -24.93 30.22
N THR A 441 -37.95 -25.29 29.24
CA THR A 441 -37.82 -26.57 28.52
C THR A 441 -36.69 -26.58 27.49
N LEU A 442 -36.20 -25.42 27.07
CA LEU A 442 -35.15 -25.31 26.08
C LEU A 442 -33.82 -25.87 26.61
N THR A 443 -33.20 -26.75 25.83
CA THR A 443 -31.85 -27.29 26.08
C THR A 443 -30.82 -26.81 25.05
N TYR A 444 -31.28 -26.40 23.87
CA TYR A 444 -30.47 -25.85 22.79
C TYR A 444 -31.16 -24.61 22.22
N LEU A 445 -30.42 -23.54 22.00
CA LEU A 445 -30.92 -22.34 21.32
C LEU A 445 -29.84 -21.73 20.43
N ASN A 446 -30.16 -21.51 19.16
CA ASN A 446 -29.31 -20.80 18.21
C ASN A 446 -30.07 -19.61 17.63
N VAL A 447 -29.60 -18.42 17.97
CA VAL A 447 -30.18 -17.12 17.57
C VAL A 447 -29.12 -16.23 16.92
N SER A 448 -28.20 -16.87 16.21
CA SER A 448 -27.10 -16.18 15.54
C SER A 448 -27.56 -15.42 14.30
N ASN A 449 -26.92 -14.29 13.99
CA ASN A 449 -27.26 -13.43 12.85
C ASN A 449 -28.74 -13.00 12.83
N ALA A 450 -29.30 -12.70 14.00
CA ALA A 450 -30.71 -12.32 14.17
C ALA A 450 -30.89 -10.82 14.45
N GLY A 451 -29.81 -10.05 14.55
CA GLY A 451 -29.86 -8.63 14.90
C GLY A 451 -30.32 -8.40 16.34
N ILE A 452 -29.95 -9.31 17.24
CA ILE A 452 -30.29 -9.21 18.68
C ILE A 452 -29.38 -8.19 19.33
N VAL A 453 -29.95 -7.39 20.22
CA VAL A 453 -29.22 -6.39 21.02
C VAL A 453 -29.41 -6.64 22.53
N ASN A 454 -30.56 -7.17 22.95
CA ASN A 454 -30.90 -7.34 24.36
C ASN A 454 -31.28 -8.80 24.67
N LEU A 455 -30.65 -9.38 25.70
CA LEU A 455 -30.85 -10.77 26.13
C LEU A 455 -31.84 -10.96 27.28
N THR A 456 -32.46 -9.90 27.80
CA THR A 456 -33.46 -9.98 28.88
C THR A 456 -34.54 -11.00 28.57
N GLY A 457 -34.87 -11.82 29.57
CA GLY A 457 -35.80 -12.93 29.51
C GLY A 457 -35.11 -14.28 29.28
N LEU A 458 -33.88 -14.31 28.74
CA LEU A 458 -33.13 -15.54 28.51
C LEU A 458 -32.66 -16.19 29.83
N GLU A 459 -32.54 -15.42 30.92
CA GLU A 459 -32.21 -15.91 32.26
C GLU A 459 -33.18 -17.00 32.78
N HIS A 460 -34.38 -17.08 32.21
CA HIS A 460 -35.38 -18.09 32.53
C HIS A 460 -35.17 -19.42 31.79
N ALA A 461 -34.30 -19.49 30.78
CA ALA A 461 -34.01 -20.70 30.01
C ALA A 461 -33.03 -21.63 30.75
N THR A 462 -33.34 -21.95 32.01
CA THR A 462 -32.40 -22.54 32.99
C THR A 462 -31.91 -23.95 32.66
N ASN A 463 -32.48 -24.61 31.64
CA ASN A 463 -32.04 -25.94 31.19
C ASN A 463 -31.18 -25.92 29.92
N LEU A 464 -30.82 -24.74 29.40
CA LEU A 464 -29.93 -24.62 28.26
C LEU A 464 -28.56 -25.24 28.57
N THR A 465 -28.12 -26.11 27.66
CA THR A 465 -26.76 -26.66 27.64
C THR A 465 -25.94 -26.07 26.50
N LYS A 466 -26.58 -25.58 25.43
CA LYS A 466 -25.91 -24.99 24.28
C LYS A 466 -26.61 -23.71 23.83
N LEU A 467 -25.86 -22.62 23.72
CA LEU A 467 -26.37 -21.31 23.33
C LEU A 467 -25.46 -20.62 22.30
N TYR A 468 -25.98 -20.40 21.09
CA TYR A 468 -25.26 -19.74 20.00
C TYR A 468 -25.89 -18.39 19.65
N LEU A 469 -25.06 -17.34 19.73
CA LEU A 469 -25.40 -15.92 19.65
C LEU A 469 -24.46 -15.15 18.70
N TYR A 470 -23.77 -15.84 17.77
CA TYR A 470 -22.74 -15.20 16.94
C TYR A 470 -23.34 -14.20 15.94
N ARG A 471 -22.56 -13.15 15.60
CA ARG A 471 -22.93 -12.09 14.63
C ARG A 471 -24.24 -11.37 15.00
N ASN A 472 -24.31 -10.85 16.22
CA ASN A 472 -25.39 -9.99 16.69
C ASN A 472 -24.80 -8.65 17.17
N ASN A 473 -25.60 -7.80 17.81
CA ASN A 473 -25.20 -6.48 18.30
C ASN A 473 -25.25 -6.42 19.84
N ILE A 474 -24.92 -7.53 20.51
CA ILE A 474 -25.02 -7.67 21.97
C ILE A 474 -23.83 -7.02 22.63
N SER A 475 -24.06 -6.22 23.68
CA SER A 475 -22.99 -5.68 24.55
C SER A 475 -23.10 -6.17 25.99
N ASP A 476 -24.32 -6.39 26.48
CA ASP A 476 -24.61 -6.90 27.82
C ASP A 476 -25.02 -8.38 27.77
N ILE A 477 -24.26 -9.23 28.47
CA ILE A 477 -24.52 -10.66 28.59
C ILE A 477 -24.96 -11.09 29.99
N SER A 478 -25.31 -10.17 30.89
CA SER A 478 -25.70 -10.45 32.28
C SER A 478 -26.79 -11.52 32.41
N ALA A 479 -27.72 -11.59 31.43
CA ALA A 479 -28.78 -12.59 31.35
C ALA A 479 -28.28 -14.05 31.30
N VAL A 480 -27.04 -14.30 30.89
CA VAL A 480 -26.49 -15.68 30.82
C VAL A 480 -25.90 -16.18 32.14
N SER A 481 -25.68 -15.29 33.12
CA SER A 481 -24.95 -15.61 34.36
C SER A 481 -25.55 -16.76 35.19
N GLY A 482 -26.87 -16.92 35.15
CA GLY A 482 -27.59 -17.98 35.86
C GLY A 482 -27.72 -19.30 35.09
N LEU A 483 -27.27 -19.37 33.83
CA LEU A 483 -27.46 -20.52 32.93
C LEU A 483 -26.38 -21.59 33.17
N THR A 484 -26.27 -22.05 34.42
CA THR A 484 -25.16 -22.89 34.91
C THR A 484 -25.06 -24.28 34.28
N LYS A 485 -26.05 -24.71 33.50
CA LYS A 485 -26.01 -25.96 32.73
C LYS A 485 -25.34 -25.84 31.36
N LEU A 486 -24.96 -24.63 30.94
CA LEU A 486 -24.26 -24.41 29.68
C LEU A 486 -22.93 -25.16 29.64
N THR A 487 -22.74 -25.94 28.58
CA THR A 487 -21.49 -26.57 28.18
C THR A 487 -20.87 -25.85 26.98
N GLU A 488 -21.68 -25.23 26.13
CA GLU A 488 -21.23 -24.49 24.95
C GLU A 488 -21.88 -23.10 24.88
N LEU A 489 -21.04 -22.06 24.79
CA LEU A 489 -21.47 -20.68 24.62
C LEU A 489 -20.68 -20.01 23.49
N ALA A 490 -21.39 -19.55 22.45
CA ALA A 490 -20.79 -18.88 21.31
C ALA A 490 -21.35 -17.46 21.12
N LEU A 491 -20.51 -16.46 21.31
CA LEU A 491 -20.79 -15.02 21.31
C LEU A 491 -19.92 -14.25 20.30
N ARG A 492 -19.31 -14.94 19.32
CA ARG A 492 -18.41 -14.35 18.34
C ARG A 492 -19.07 -13.24 17.52
N GLY A 493 -18.40 -12.10 17.29
CA GLY A 493 -18.91 -11.03 16.43
C GLY A 493 -20.05 -10.27 17.08
N ASN A 494 -19.81 -9.70 18.25
CA ASN A 494 -20.73 -8.87 19.01
C ASN A 494 -19.96 -7.62 19.52
N ASN A 495 -20.56 -6.84 20.42
CA ASN A 495 -19.98 -5.61 20.98
C ASN A 495 -19.64 -5.77 22.47
N ILE A 496 -19.22 -6.96 22.89
CA ILE A 496 -19.02 -7.31 24.31
C ILE A 496 -17.66 -6.81 24.78
N SER A 497 -17.60 -6.14 25.93
CA SER A 497 -16.35 -5.78 26.61
C SER A 497 -16.24 -6.40 28.00
N ASP A 498 -17.36 -6.55 28.72
CA ASP A 498 -17.43 -7.19 30.03
C ASP A 498 -17.93 -8.63 29.90
N ILE A 499 -17.12 -9.59 30.34
CA ILE A 499 -17.45 -11.01 30.35
C ILE A 499 -17.66 -11.58 31.75
N SER A 500 -17.76 -10.75 32.79
CA SER A 500 -17.93 -11.18 34.19
C SER A 500 -19.08 -12.18 34.40
N ALA A 501 -20.14 -12.08 33.59
CA ALA A 501 -21.28 -12.99 33.60
C ALA A 501 -20.91 -14.47 33.36
N VAL A 502 -19.79 -14.78 32.70
CA VAL A 502 -19.40 -16.18 32.41
C VAL A 502 -18.70 -16.87 33.58
N SER A 503 -18.23 -16.11 34.58
CA SER A 503 -17.38 -16.61 35.68
C SER A 503 -18.01 -17.76 36.49
N GLY A 504 -19.34 -17.80 36.61
CA GLY A 504 -20.08 -18.85 37.31
C GLY A 504 -20.47 -20.06 36.45
N LEU A 505 -20.17 -20.06 35.15
CA LEU A 505 -20.59 -21.08 34.19
C LEU A 505 -19.61 -22.27 34.16
N LEU A 506 -19.42 -22.90 35.32
CA LEU A 506 -18.35 -23.89 35.57
C LEU A 506 -18.45 -25.16 34.70
N ASN A 507 -19.58 -25.41 34.05
CA ASN A 507 -19.78 -26.56 33.17
C ASN A 507 -19.34 -26.30 31.71
N LEU A 508 -18.91 -25.08 31.38
CA LEU A 508 -18.45 -24.74 30.04
C LEU A 508 -17.24 -25.58 29.63
N THR A 509 -17.36 -26.21 28.46
CA THR A 509 -16.28 -26.89 27.74
C THR A 509 -15.84 -26.10 26.51
N GLU A 510 -16.76 -25.35 25.89
CA GLU A 510 -16.47 -24.49 24.74
C GLU A 510 -16.95 -23.06 24.96
N LEU A 511 -16.04 -22.09 24.82
CA LEU A 511 -16.35 -20.68 24.89
C LEU A 511 -15.76 -19.94 23.68
N ARG A 512 -16.63 -19.35 22.85
CA ARG A 512 -16.24 -18.60 21.65
C ARG A 512 -16.64 -17.13 21.77
N LEU A 513 -15.67 -16.24 21.95
CA LEU A 513 -15.79 -14.81 22.21
C LEU A 513 -15.04 -13.93 21.19
N GLY A 514 -14.54 -14.49 20.08
CA GLY A 514 -13.77 -13.72 19.10
C GLY A 514 -14.57 -12.60 18.40
N GLY A 515 -13.91 -11.53 17.94
CA GLY A 515 -14.55 -10.39 17.28
C GLY A 515 -15.46 -9.61 18.23
N ASN A 516 -14.92 -9.17 19.36
CA ASN A 516 -15.57 -8.37 20.38
C ASN A 516 -14.62 -7.25 20.86
N ASN A 517 -14.94 -6.56 21.94
CA ASN A 517 -14.15 -5.45 22.52
C ASN A 517 -13.53 -5.82 23.88
N ILE A 518 -13.18 -7.09 24.08
CA ILE A 518 -12.71 -7.61 25.38
C ILE A 518 -11.24 -7.26 25.58
N SER A 519 -10.91 -6.74 26.76
CA SER A 519 -9.52 -6.52 27.20
C SER A 519 -9.14 -7.30 28.46
N ASP A 520 -10.10 -7.51 29.37
CA ASP A 520 -9.94 -8.29 30.60
C ASP A 520 -10.59 -9.67 30.45
N ILE A 521 -9.79 -10.71 30.62
CA ILE A 521 -10.22 -12.12 30.56
C ILE A 521 -10.18 -12.83 31.91
N SER A 522 -9.97 -12.13 33.02
CA SER A 522 -9.89 -12.73 34.37
C SER A 522 -11.10 -13.59 34.73
N ALA A 523 -12.28 -13.28 34.19
CA ALA A 523 -13.51 -14.04 34.38
C ALA A 523 -13.43 -15.50 33.90
N VAL A 524 -12.52 -15.86 32.98
CA VAL A 524 -12.38 -17.24 32.50
C VAL A 524 -11.51 -18.12 33.40
N SER A 525 -10.74 -17.53 34.32
CA SER A 525 -9.72 -18.23 35.13
C SER A 525 -10.25 -19.43 35.94
N GLY A 526 -11.52 -19.40 36.36
CA GLY A 526 -12.18 -20.47 37.09
C GLY A 526 -12.89 -21.53 36.24
N LEU A 527 -12.88 -21.39 34.91
CA LEU A 527 -13.61 -22.27 33.99
C LEU A 527 -12.77 -23.50 33.62
N LEU A 528 -12.43 -24.30 34.62
CA LEU A 528 -11.45 -25.38 34.52
C LEU A 528 -11.85 -26.52 33.56
N ASN A 529 -13.12 -26.60 33.15
CA ASN A 529 -13.62 -27.61 32.22
C ASN A 529 -13.44 -27.21 30.74
N LEU A 530 -12.95 -25.99 30.46
CA LEU A 530 -12.74 -25.53 29.09
C LEU A 530 -11.71 -26.39 28.36
N THR A 531 -12.12 -26.89 27.19
CA THR A 531 -11.25 -27.55 26.20
C THR A 531 -11.01 -26.64 24.99
N LEU A 532 -11.93 -25.73 24.70
CA LEU A 532 -11.85 -24.76 23.60
C LEU A 532 -12.13 -23.34 24.09
N LEU A 533 -11.19 -22.42 23.82
CA LEU A 533 -11.34 -21.00 24.10
C LEU A 533 -10.91 -20.15 22.89
N TRP A 534 -11.88 -19.46 22.28
CA TRP A 534 -11.62 -18.55 21.15
C TRP A 534 -11.85 -17.10 21.54
N LEU A 535 -10.80 -16.30 21.53
CA LEU A 535 -10.74 -14.90 21.91
C LEU A 535 -10.14 -14.01 20.79
N GLY A 536 -9.97 -14.54 19.58
CA GLY A 536 -9.33 -13.79 18.51
C GLY A 536 -10.14 -12.58 18.01
N GLY A 537 -9.51 -11.46 17.68
CA GLY A 537 -10.17 -10.21 17.29
C GLY A 537 -10.76 -9.48 18.48
N ASN A 538 -9.93 -9.18 19.48
CA ASN A 538 -10.27 -8.45 20.71
C ASN A 538 -9.13 -7.47 21.06
N ASN A 539 -9.18 -6.85 22.24
CA ASN A 539 -8.19 -5.87 22.72
C ASN A 539 -7.36 -6.43 23.89
N ILE A 540 -7.03 -7.72 23.87
CA ILE A 540 -6.32 -8.39 24.96
C ILE A 540 -4.82 -8.11 24.86
N SER A 541 -4.20 -7.71 25.97
CA SER A 541 -2.74 -7.59 26.10
C SER A 541 -2.15 -8.47 27.20
N ASP A 542 -2.92 -8.75 28.26
CA ASP A 542 -2.52 -9.56 29.42
C ASP A 542 -3.19 -10.95 29.37
N LEU A 543 -2.40 -12.01 29.52
CA LEU A 543 -2.84 -13.39 29.42
C LEU A 543 -3.02 -14.03 30.80
N SER A 544 -4.28 -14.15 31.24
CA SER A 544 -4.67 -14.82 32.49
C SER A 544 -5.28 -16.21 32.25
N VAL A 545 -4.60 -17.09 31.51
CA VAL A 545 -5.11 -18.42 31.10
C VAL A 545 -4.39 -19.62 31.72
N SER A 546 -3.35 -19.41 32.52
CA SER A 546 -2.44 -20.48 33.00
C SER A 546 -3.10 -21.62 33.78
N GLY A 547 -4.25 -21.37 34.43
CA GLY A 547 -5.01 -22.39 35.17
C GLY A 547 -5.87 -23.31 34.30
N LEU A 548 -6.05 -23.02 33.02
CA LEU A 548 -6.98 -23.72 32.12
C LEU A 548 -6.34 -24.95 31.46
N THR A 549 -5.82 -25.86 32.29
CA THR A 549 -4.97 -26.98 31.83
C THR A 549 -5.66 -28.01 30.95
N ASN A 550 -7.01 -28.01 30.89
CA ASN A 550 -7.78 -28.88 30.00
C ASN A 550 -7.90 -28.35 28.56
N LEU A 551 -7.41 -27.13 28.28
CA LEU A 551 -7.46 -26.56 26.93
C LEU A 551 -6.69 -27.42 25.93
N THR A 552 -7.38 -27.80 24.85
CA THR A 552 -6.81 -28.42 23.66
C THR A 552 -6.70 -27.42 22.51
N GLU A 553 -7.56 -26.40 22.49
CA GLU A 553 -7.59 -25.38 21.44
C GLU A 553 -7.71 -23.97 22.04
N LEU A 554 -6.76 -23.11 21.68
CA LEU A 554 -6.71 -21.71 22.11
C LEU A 554 -6.45 -20.78 20.92
N ASN A 555 -7.40 -19.88 20.65
CA ASN A 555 -7.26 -18.87 19.60
C ASN A 555 -7.26 -17.46 20.21
N LEU A 556 -6.14 -16.78 20.09
CA LEU A 556 -5.86 -15.42 20.58
C LEU A 556 -5.40 -14.50 19.44
N SER A 557 -5.69 -14.85 18.18
CA SER A 557 -5.26 -14.07 17.01
C SER A 557 -5.86 -12.65 17.00
N TYR A 558 -5.24 -11.68 16.33
CA TYR A 558 -5.75 -10.30 16.24
C TYR A 558 -6.05 -9.70 17.63
N ASN A 559 -5.00 -9.60 18.44
CA ASN A 559 -5.01 -8.96 19.77
C ASN A 559 -3.76 -8.08 19.91
N SER A 560 -3.44 -7.63 21.12
CA SER A 560 -2.28 -6.79 21.42
C SER A 560 -1.28 -7.48 22.38
N ILE A 561 -1.20 -8.80 22.33
CA ILE A 561 -0.36 -9.60 23.24
C ILE A 561 1.12 -9.44 22.89
N SER A 562 1.96 -9.14 23.88
CA SER A 562 3.42 -9.16 23.75
C SER A 562 4.08 -10.18 24.67
N ASP A 563 3.52 -10.39 25.87
CA ASP A 563 3.99 -11.38 26.84
C ASP A 563 3.22 -12.69 26.70
N LEU A 564 3.94 -13.78 26.42
CA LEU A 564 3.37 -15.08 26.12
C LEU A 564 3.31 -15.96 27.38
N SER A 565 2.32 -15.73 28.23
CA SER A 565 2.12 -16.50 29.47
C SER A 565 1.19 -17.71 29.31
N VAL A 566 1.56 -18.67 28.46
CA VAL A 566 0.80 -19.92 28.19
C VAL A 566 1.47 -21.20 28.71
N SER A 567 2.53 -21.06 29.50
CA SER A 567 3.24 -22.19 30.10
C SER A 567 2.31 -23.06 30.95
N GLY A 568 2.43 -24.39 30.85
CA GLY A 568 1.63 -25.34 31.64
C GLY A 568 0.31 -25.77 31.00
N LEU A 569 -0.09 -25.18 29.86
CA LEU A 569 -1.25 -25.62 29.07
C LEU A 569 -0.90 -26.84 28.21
N THR A 570 -0.38 -27.89 28.83
CA THR A 570 0.28 -29.03 28.15
C THR A 570 -0.65 -29.88 27.28
N ASN A 571 -1.97 -29.72 27.42
CA ASN A 571 -2.96 -30.41 26.58
C ASN A 571 -3.24 -29.71 25.25
N LEU A 572 -2.69 -28.50 25.03
CA LEU A 572 -2.90 -27.76 23.78
C LEU A 572 -2.38 -28.55 22.59
N THR A 573 -3.25 -28.73 21.61
CA THR A 573 -2.96 -29.29 20.28
C THR A 573 -2.99 -28.21 19.20
N GLU A 574 -3.81 -27.17 19.40
CA GLU A 574 -3.91 -26.04 18.47
C GLU A 574 -3.78 -24.70 19.22
N LEU A 575 -2.86 -23.86 18.76
CA LEU A 575 -2.61 -22.52 19.30
C LEU A 575 -2.46 -21.51 18.17
N ASN A 576 -3.36 -20.52 18.14
CA ASN A 576 -3.31 -19.43 17.18
C ASN A 576 -3.06 -18.08 17.89
N LEU A 577 -1.90 -17.49 17.64
CA LEU A 577 -1.41 -16.22 18.18
C LEU A 577 -1.07 -15.22 17.08
N SER A 578 -1.59 -15.43 15.86
CA SER A 578 -1.29 -14.54 14.73
C SER A 578 -1.80 -13.11 14.94
N PHE A 579 -1.17 -12.12 14.30
CA PHE A 579 -1.55 -10.70 14.42
C PHE A 579 -1.53 -10.22 15.90
N ASN A 580 -0.36 -10.28 16.50
CA ASN A 580 -0.07 -9.81 17.86
C ASN A 580 1.29 -9.06 17.87
N ASN A 581 1.79 -8.75 19.07
CA ASN A 581 3.07 -8.05 19.29
C ASN A 581 4.16 -8.95 19.89
N ILE A 582 4.10 -10.27 19.67
CA ILE A 582 4.98 -11.24 20.31
C ILE A 582 6.37 -11.20 19.67
N SER A 583 7.41 -11.18 20.50
CA SER A 583 8.82 -11.33 20.06
C SER A 583 9.55 -12.46 20.78
N ASP A 584 9.14 -12.80 22.01
CA ASP A 584 9.68 -13.89 22.81
C ASP A 584 8.76 -15.12 22.76
N LEU A 585 9.36 -16.28 22.50
CA LEU A 585 8.67 -17.57 22.38
C LEU A 585 8.92 -18.48 23.59
N SER A 586 9.62 -18.01 24.63
CA SER A 586 9.97 -18.80 25.82
C SER A 586 8.75 -19.42 26.52
N GLY A 587 7.60 -18.74 26.48
CA GLY A 587 6.33 -19.21 27.01
C GLY A 587 5.75 -20.47 26.37
N LEU A 588 6.25 -20.89 25.20
CA LEU A 588 5.83 -22.13 24.52
C LEU A 588 6.55 -23.37 25.04
N ALA A 589 7.57 -23.20 25.89
CA ALA A 589 8.36 -24.32 26.39
C ALA A 589 7.48 -25.38 27.07
N GLY A 590 7.65 -26.64 26.67
CA GLY A 590 6.94 -27.77 27.25
C GLY A 590 5.53 -28.03 26.70
N LEU A 591 5.04 -27.25 25.72
CA LEU A 591 3.76 -27.51 25.04
C LEU A 591 3.88 -28.61 23.98
N THR A 592 4.41 -29.77 24.36
CA THR A 592 4.84 -30.82 23.43
C THR A 592 3.70 -31.49 22.65
N ASN A 593 2.44 -31.30 23.04
CA ASN A 593 1.27 -31.83 22.33
C ASN A 593 0.81 -30.94 21.16
N LEU A 594 1.40 -29.76 20.97
CA LEU A 594 1.04 -28.86 19.87
C LEU A 594 1.26 -29.55 18.52
N ALA A 595 0.18 -29.64 17.75
CA ALA A 595 0.16 -30.11 16.37
C ALA A 595 0.04 -28.95 15.39
N GLU A 596 -0.68 -27.89 15.75
CA GLU A 596 -0.85 -26.68 14.95
C GLU A 596 -0.49 -25.43 15.74
N LEU A 597 0.43 -24.63 15.19
CA LEU A 597 0.86 -23.36 15.77
C LEU A 597 0.90 -22.26 14.71
N ASN A 598 0.15 -21.18 14.96
CA ASN A 598 0.15 -20.01 14.11
C ASN A 598 0.66 -18.77 14.86
N LEU A 599 1.82 -18.27 14.43
CA LEU A 599 2.55 -17.12 14.97
C LEU A 599 2.77 -16.03 13.90
N SER A 600 2.02 -16.07 12.81
CA SER A 600 2.16 -15.10 11.72
C SER A 600 1.84 -13.66 12.14
N ALA A 601 2.40 -12.66 11.44
CA ALA A 601 2.19 -11.24 11.73
C ALA A 601 2.49 -10.89 13.20
N ASN A 602 3.73 -11.11 13.62
CA ASN A 602 4.26 -10.79 14.95
C ASN A 602 5.63 -10.09 14.80
N LYS A 603 6.41 -9.97 15.89
CA LYS A 603 7.74 -9.33 15.92
C LYS A 603 8.85 -10.35 16.19
N ILE A 604 8.66 -11.60 15.79
CA ILE A 604 9.57 -12.71 16.12
C ILE A 604 10.84 -12.60 15.28
N SER A 605 12.00 -12.72 15.92
CA SER A 605 13.32 -12.78 15.25
C SER A 605 14.07 -14.07 15.57
N TYR A 606 13.80 -14.68 16.73
CA TYR A 606 14.48 -15.87 17.23
C TYR A 606 13.48 -17.01 17.48
N LEU A 607 13.86 -18.23 17.07
CA LEU A 607 12.99 -19.40 17.08
C LEU A 607 13.31 -20.40 18.21
N SER A 608 14.20 -20.06 19.14
CA SER A 608 14.67 -20.97 20.19
C SER A 608 13.56 -21.50 21.10
N GLY A 609 12.47 -20.74 21.30
CA GLY A 609 11.31 -21.17 22.09
C GLY A 609 10.48 -22.31 21.46
N LEU A 610 10.75 -22.66 20.19
CA LEU A 610 10.09 -23.79 19.51
C LEU A 610 10.77 -25.14 19.78
N ALA A 611 11.93 -25.15 20.45
CA ALA A 611 12.69 -26.36 20.69
C ALA A 611 11.85 -27.40 21.46
N GLY A 612 11.83 -28.64 20.96
CA GLY A 612 11.14 -29.76 21.60
C GLY A 612 9.64 -29.88 21.28
N LEU A 613 9.06 -28.98 20.46
CA LEU A 613 7.67 -29.09 19.98
C LEU A 613 7.53 -30.10 18.83
N THR A 614 8.00 -31.33 19.05
CA THR A 614 8.20 -32.33 17.99
C THR A 614 6.92 -32.86 17.35
N ASN A 615 5.76 -32.66 17.98
CA ASN A 615 4.46 -33.03 17.41
C ASN A 615 3.90 -32.01 16.40
N LEU A 616 4.57 -30.86 16.21
CA LEU A 616 4.11 -29.86 15.24
C LEU A 616 4.07 -30.44 13.83
N THR A 617 2.89 -30.33 13.22
CA THR A 617 2.64 -30.67 11.81
C THR A 617 2.42 -29.41 10.99
N ARG A 618 1.77 -28.40 11.57
CA ARG A 618 1.53 -27.09 10.92
C ARG A 618 2.16 -25.97 11.73
N LEU A 619 3.08 -25.24 11.10
CA LEU A 619 3.72 -24.07 11.67
C LEU A 619 3.63 -22.88 10.71
N SER A 620 2.95 -21.81 11.15
CA SER A 620 2.81 -20.57 10.38
C SER A 620 3.57 -19.44 11.05
N LEU A 621 4.55 -18.88 10.35
CA LEU A 621 5.49 -17.84 10.82
C LEU A 621 5.62 -16.68 9.81
N TYR A 622 4.73 -16.57 8.83
CA TYR A 622 4.81 -15.52 7.81
C TYR A 622 4.66 -14.12 8.42
N SER A 623 5.22 -13.09 7.77
CA SER A 623 5.19 -11.70 8.24
C SER A 623 5.79 -11.54 9.64
N ASN A 624 7.07 -11.89 9.79
CA ASN A 624 7.86 -11.70 11.00
C ASN A 624 9.25 -11.14 10.63
N ASN A 625 10.17 -11.04 11.59
CA ASN A 625 11.53 -10.54 11.41
C ASN A 625 12.58 -11.67 11.43
N ILE A 626 12.21 -12.89 11.06
CA ILE A 626 13.07 -14.08 11.18
C ILE A 626 14.17 -14.03 10.12
N SER A 627 15.41 -14.25 10.52
CA SER A 627 16.55 -14.43 9.61
C SER A 627 17.29 -15.76 9.80
N ASP A 628 17.17 -16.36 10.99
CA ASP A 628 17.82 -17.63 11.35
C ASP A 628 16.77 -18.73 11.56
N LEU A 629 16.96 -19.85 10.84
CA LEU A 629 16.07 -21.01 10.86
C LEU A 629 16.59 -22.16 11.76
N SER A 630 17.73 -21.98 12.44
CA SER A 630 18.33 -23.00 13.29
C SER A 630 17.41 -23.51 14.41
N GLY A 631 16.55 -22.63 14.96
CA GLY A 631 15.56 -22.99 15.97
C GLY A 631 14.44 -23.95 15.51
N LEU A 632 14.38 -24.27 14.21
CA LEU A 632 13.47 -25.29 13.67
C LEU A 632 14.06 -26.71 13.72
N ALA A 633 15.33 -26.87 14.13
CA ALA A 633 15.97 -28.17 14.22
C ALA A 633 15.20 -29.12 15.16
N GLY A 634 15.03 -30.37 14.72
CA GLY A 634 14.32 -31.39 15.50
C GLY A 634 12.78 -31.35 15.42
N LEU A 635 12.18 -30.42 14.67
CA LEU A 635 10.72 -30.39 14.42
C LEU A 635 10.31 -31.38 13.32
N THR A 636 10.49 -32.68 13.58
CA THR A 636 10.51 -33.72 12.54
C THR A 636 9.17 -34.09 11.89
N ASN A 637 8.05 -33.60 12.42
CA ASN A 637 6.70 -33.96 11.95
C ASN A 637 6.04 -32.89 11.08
N LEU A 638 6.76 -31.80 10.74
CA LEU A 638 6.22 -30.70 9.96
C LEU A 638 5.79 -31.14 8.55
N THR A 639 4.53 -30.90 8.23
CA THR A 639 3.92 -31.07 6.91
C THR A 639 3.64 -29.73 6.24
N TRP A 640 3.41 -28.67 7.02
CA TRP A 640 3.20 -27.30 6.53
C TRP A 640 4.05 -26.31 7.30
N LEU A 641 4.92 -25.59 6.59
CA LEU A 641 5.81 -24.56 7.13
C LEU A 641 5.68 -23.27 6.30
N PHE A 642 5.04 -22.25 6.85
CA PHE A 642 4.85 -20.96 6.18
C PHE A 642 5.80 -19.91 6.75
N LEU A 643 6.79 -19.49 5.96
CA LEU A 643 7.86 -18.55 6.31
C LEU A 643 7.88 -17.29 5.43
N SER A 644 6.82 -17.05 4.63
CA SER A 644 6.81 -15.94 3.68
C SER A 644 6.92 -14.57 4.36
N SER A 645 7.44 -13.55 3.67
CA SER A 645 7.56 -12.19 4.22
C SER A 645 8.37 -12.15 5.52
N ASN A 646 9.62 -12.59 5.46
CA ASN A 646 10.60 -12.57 6.55
C ASN A 646 11.96 -12.06 6.01
N ASN A 647 12.99 -12.08 6.85
CA ASN A 647 14.36 -11.67 6.52
C ASN A 647 15.28 -12.88 6.30
N ILE A 648 14.77 -13.97 5.73
CA ILE A 648 15.52 -15.22 5.57
C ILE A 648 16.41 -15.13 4.33
N LEU A 649 17.71 -15.36 4.53
CA LEU A 649 18.69 -15.43 3.46
C LEU A 649 19.02 -16.89 3.13
N ASP A 650 19.32 -17.68 4.16
CA ASP A 650 19.86 -19.04 4.03
C ASP A 650 18.86 -20.13 4.44
N LEU A 651 18.62 -21.08 3.53
CA LEU A 651 17.77 -22.26 3.76
C LEU A 651 18.57 -23.52 4.15
N SER A 652 19.88 -23.42 4.36
CA SER A 652 20.70 -24.56 4.78
C SER A 652 20.18 -25.28 6.03
N PRO A 653 19.60 -24.60 7.06
CA PRO A 653 19.06 -25.31 8.22
C PRO A 653 17.87 -26.22 7.89
N LEU A 654 17.07 -25.86 6.87
CA LEU A 654 15.96 -26.70 6.41
C LEU A 654 16.44 -27.96 5.68
N VAL A 655 17.59 -27.88 5.02
CA VAL A 655 18.20 -29.02 4.34
C VAL A 655 18.81 -29.98 5.36
N ALA A 656 19.46 -29.43 6.40
CA ALA A 656 20.23 -30.18 7.36
C ALA A 656 19.39 -30.97 8.38
N ASP A 657 18.33 -30.40 8.96
CA ASP A 657 17.88 -30.91 10.27
C ASP A 657 16.39 -30.69 10.68
N THR A 658 15.50 -30.37 9.74
CA THR A 658 14.08 -30.13 10.10
C THR A 658 13.19 -31.37 10.06
N GLY A 659 13.71 -32.54 9.65
CA GLY A 659 12.93 -33.76 9.50
C GLY A 659 11.75 -33.68 8.51
N LEU A 660 11.64 -32.61 7.70
CA LEU A 660 10.64 -32.45 6.65
C LEU A 660 10.61 -33.65 5.71
N GLN A 661 9.44 -34.28 5.55
CA GLN A 661 9.26 -35.49 4.76
C GLN A 661 8.68 -35.20 3.38
N SER A 662 8.72 -36.20 2.49
CA SER A 662 8.04 -36.14 1.18
C SER A 662 6.56 -35.82 1.38
N GLY A 663 6.03 -34.88 0.60
CA GLY A 663 4.66 -34.36 0.72
C GLY A 663 4.52 -33.11 1.59
N ALA A 664 5.56 -32.68 2.31
CA ALA A 664 5.53 -31.42 3.06
C ALA A 664 5.49 -30.20 2.11
N THR A 665 4.91 -29.09 2.57
CA THR A 665 4.91 -27.79 1.88
C THR A 665 5.64 -26.75 2.70
N VAL A 666 6.58 -26.05 2.06
CA VAL A 666 7.35 -24.94 2.63
C VAL A 666 7.12 -23.69 1.79
N ASP A 667 6.68 -22.59 2.39
CA ASP A 667 6.51 -21.30 1.71
C ASP A 667 7.54 -20.29 2.20
N VAL A 668 8.45 -19.87 1.31
CA VAL A 668 9.53 -18.91 1.58
C VAL A 668 9.45 -17.70 0.64
N ARG A 669 8.29 -17.44 0.03
CA ARG A 669 8.07 -16.23 -0.79
C ARG A 669 8.32 -14.95 0.00
N TYR A 670 8.64 -13.86 -0.69
CA TYR A 670 8.94 -12.55 -0.12
C TYR A 670 10.04 -12.60 0.95
N ASN A 671 11.11 -13.35 0.70
CA ASN A 671 12.32 -13.38 1.51
C ASN A 671 13.54 -13.02 0.65
N PRO A 672 14.57 -12.37 1.21
CA PRO A 672 15.81 -12.02 0.51
C PRO A 672 16.75 -13.24 0.35
N LEU A 673 16.25 -14.32 -0.27
CA LEU A 673 16.98 -15.58 -0.40
C LEU A 673 18.26 -15.41 -1.24
N ILE A 674 19.39 -15.91 -0.73
CA ILE A 674 20.66 -15.90 -1.47
C ILE A 674 20.66 -16.97 -2.58
N TYR A 675 21.55 -16.80 -3.55
CA TYR A 675 21.66 -17.69 -4.72
C TYR A 675 21.73 -19.18 -4.34
N THR A 676 22.55 -19.54 -3.35
CA THR A 676 22.70 -20.92 -2.88
C THR A 676 21.39 -21.50 -2.35
N SER A 677 20.59 -20.69 -1.65
CA SER A 677 19.25 -21.10 -1.20
C SER A 677 18.36 -21.46 -2.38
N ILE A 678 18.32 -20.61 -3.41
CA ILE A 678 17.45 -20.80 -4.58
C ILE A 678 17.91 -21.96 -5.47
N HIS A 679 19.22 -22.08 -5.70
CA HIS A 679 19.75 -22.98 -6.74
C HIS A 679 20.34 -24.28 -6.19
N THR A 680 20.54 -24.39 -4.88
CA THR A 680 21.06 -25.60 -4.24
C THR A 680 20.08 -26.12 -3.18
N HIS A 681 19.70 -25.30 -2.20
CA HIS A 681 18.87 -25.77 -1.08
C HIS A 681 17.43 -26.09 -1.51
N ILE A 682 16.78 -25.22 -2.29
CA ILE A 682 15.41 -25.47 -2.80
C ILE A 682 15.35 -26.74 -3.66
N PRO A 683 16.21 -26.95 -4.68
CA PRO A 683 16.23 -28.21 -5.42
C PRO A 683 16.50 -29.44 -4.55
N THR A 684 17.34 -29.30 -3.51
CA THR A 684 17.59 -30.39 -2.56
C THR A 684 16.33 -30.75 -1.79
N LEU A 685 15.59 -29.77 -1.26
CA LEU A 685 14.30 -29.99 -0.61
C LEU A 685 13.28 -30.61 -1.58
N GLN A 686 13.18 -30.10 -2.81
CA GLN A 686 12.29 -30.63 -3.83
C GLN A 686 12.62 -32.07 -4.22
N SER A 687 13.90 -32.45 -4.26
CA SER A 687 14.33 -33.82 -4.55
C SER A 687 13.91 -34.82 -3.46
N ARG A 688 13.66 -34.34 -2.23
CA ARG A 688 13.07 -35.11 -1.13
C ARG A 688 11.55 -35.22 -1.22
N GLY A 689 10.91 -34.64 -2.24
CA GLY A 689 9.46 -34.63 -2.43
C GLY A 689 8.74 -33.49 -1.70
N ILE A 690 9.45 -32.45 -1.27
CA ILE A 690 8.89 -31.28 -0.58
C ILE A 690 8.42 -30.24 -1.62
N GLU A 691 7.18 -29.76 -1.51
CA GLU A 691 6.72 -28.60 -2.28
C GLU A 691 7.32 -27.34 -1.67
N VAL A 692 8.11 -26.59 -2.45
CA VAL A 692 8.68 -25.30 -2.01
C VAL A 692 8.10 -24.19 -2.86
N ARG A 693 7.46 -23.21 -2.23
CA ARG A 693 6.96 -21.97 -2.85
C ARG A 693 7.97 -20.85 -2.58
N PHE A 694 8.45 -20.20 -3.63
CA PHE A 694 9.44 -19.14 -3.58
C PHE A 694 9.22 -18.20 -4.76
N ASP A 695 9.75 -16.98 -4.69
CA ASP A 695 9.61 -16.02 -5.80
C ASP A 695 10.61 -16.33 -6.91
N ASP A 696 10.17 -16.17 -8.15
CA ASP A 696 11.05 -16.19 -9.32
C ASP A 696 11.96 -14.95 -9.27
N GLN A 697 13.05 -15.02 -8.52
CA GLN A 697 14.05 -13.97 -8.46
C GLN A 697 14.81 -13.90 -9.79
N ALA A 698 15.06 -12.67 -10.24
CA ALA A 698 15.82 -12.41 -11.45
C ALA A 698 17.21 -13.08 -11.37
N GLN A 699 17.53 -13.84 -12.41
CA GLN A 699 18.72 -14.67 -12.46
C GLN A 699 19.98 -13.78 -12.44
N PRO A 700 21.02 -14.12 -11.66
CA PRO A 700 22.27 -13.38 -11.68
C PRO A 700 22.93 -13.41 -13.07
N ALA A 701 23.50 -12.26 -13.46
CA ALA A 701 24.21 -12.07 -14.70
C ALA A 701 25.66 -12.55 -14.60
N LEU A 702 26.12 -13.26 -15.63
CA LEU A 702 27.54 -13.58 -15.83
C LEU A 702 28.15 -12.51 -16.74
N LEU A 703 28.92 -11.60 -16.16
CA LEU A 703 29.50 -10.46 -16.85
C LEU A 703 30.94 -10.72 -17.28
N LYS A 704 31.32 -10.28 -18.48
CA LYS A 704 32.71 -10.26 -18.95
C LYS A 704 33.45 -9.11 -18.29
N ILE A 705 34.56 -9.38 -17.60
CA ILE A 705 35.35 -8.34 -16.92
C ILE A 705 36.63 -7.99 -17.67
N SER A 706 37.44 -8.99 -18.03
CA SER A 706 38.75 -8.73 -18.65
C SER A 706 39.29 -9.93 -19.44
N GLY A 707 40.37 -9.68 -20.20
CA GLY A 707 41.09 -10.71 -20.95
C GLY A 707 40.60 -10.92 -22.39
N ASP A 708 39.60 -10.20 -22.86
CA ASP A 708 39.12 -10.34 -24.24
C ASP A 708 40.04 -9.63 -25.25
N ASN A 709 39.99 -10.06 -26.51
CA ASN A 709 40.73 -9.50 -27.66
C ASN A 709 42.25 -9.38 -27.49
N GLN A 710 42.89 -10.42 -26.94
CA GLN A 710 44.35 -10.45 -26.74
C GLN A 710 45.10 -11.05 -27.92
N THR A 711 46.34 -10.61 -28.15
CA THR A 711 47.28 -11.20 -29.11
C THR A 711 48.47 -11.81 -28.37
N GLY A 712 49.01 -12.92 -28.87
CA GLY A 712 50.20 -13.55 -28.32
C GLY A 712 50.92 -14.42 -29.32
N ALA A 713 52.20 -14.68 -29.06
CA ALA A 713 52.98 -15.59 -29.91
C ALA A 713 52.40 -17.02 -29.85
N ALA A 714 52.41 -17.72 -30.99
CA ALA A 714 52.01 -19.13 -31.05
C ALA A 714 52.79 -19.97 -30.01
N GLY A 715 52.06 -20.77 -29.21
CA GLY A 715 52.63 -21.56 -28.12
C GLY A 715 52.80 -20.83 -26.78
N ALA A 716 52.53 -19.52 -26.69
CA ALA A 716 52.70 -18.74 -25.46
C ALA A 716 51.40 -18.61 -24.64
N ALA A 717 51.55 -18.49 -23.32
CA ALA A 717 50.46 -18.10 -22.42
C ALA A 717 50.12 -16.63 -22.59
N LEU A 718 48.83 -16.30 -22.69
CA LEU A 718 48.38 -14.91 -22.76
C LEU A 718 48.63 -14.18 -21.44
N ALA A 719 48.95 -12.88 -21.54
CA ALA A 719 49.35 -12.06 -20.40
C ALA A 719 48.22 -11.77 -19.42
N ASN A 720 46.97 -11.63 -19.90
CA ASN A 720 45.81 -11.36 -19.05
C ASN A 720 44.87 -12.58 -18.99
N PRO A 721 44.36 -12.97 -17.82
CA PRO A 721 43.37 -14.03 -17.71
C PRO A 721 42.01 -13.57 -18.26
N PHE A 722 41.22 -14.53 -18.75
CA PHE A 722 39.79 -14.33 -19.00
C PHE A 722 39.06 -14.31 -17.66
N VAL A 723 38.45 -13.18 -17.32
CA VAL A 723 37.76 -12.98 -16.04
C VAL A 723 36.27 -12.73 -16.29
N VAL A 724 35.43 -13.45 -15.56
CA VAL A 724 33.99 -13.18 -15.46
C VAL A 724 33.61 -12.84 -14.02
N GLU A 725 32.56 -12.03 -13.86
CA GLU A 725 31.98 -11.68 -12.55
C GLU A 725 30.50 -12.06 -12.53
N MET A 726 30.07 -12.64 -11.41
CA MET A 726 28.68 -13.00 -11.18
C MET A 726 28.03 -11.93 -10.31
N GLN A 727 26.97 -11.30 -10.82
CA GLN A 727 26.19 -10.30 -10.08
C GLN A 727 24.72 -10.70 -10.03
N SER A 728 24.05 -10.57 -8.88
CA SER A 728 22.60 -10.64 -8.81
C SER A 728 21.93 -9.43 -9.47
N ALA A 729 20.61 -9.49 -9.61
CA ALA A 729 19.84 -8.45 -10.32
C ALA A 729 19.89 -7.06 -9.65
N ASP A 730 20.28 -7.00 -8.38
CA ASP A 730 20.54 -5.78 -7.59
C ASP A 730 22.01 -5.31 -7.68
N GLY A 731 22.88 -6.00 -8.45
CA GLY A 731 24.30 -5.70 -8.58
C GLY A 731 25.21 -6.35 -7.53
N THR A 732 24.67 -7.13 -6.59
CA THR A 732 25.48 -7.78 -5.54
C THR A 732 26.36 -8.89 -6.12
N ARG A 733 27.65 -8.91 -5.77
CA ARG A 733 28.63 -9.92 -6.24
C ARG A 733 28.36 -11.29 -5.61
N VAL A 734 28.33 -12.34 -6.42
CA VAL A 734 27.94 -13.70 -6.00
C VAL A 734 29.14 -14.65 -5.98
N ALA A 735 29.61 -15.00 -4.77
CA ALA A 735 30.72 -15.93 -4.54
C ALA A 735 30.31 -17.41 -4.61
N GLY A 736 31.29 -18.30 -4.83
CA GLY A 736 31.15 -19.76 -4.74
C GLY A 736 30.51 -20.45 -5.97
N ILE A 737 30.20 -19.72 -7.03
CA ILE A 737 29.51 -20.23 -8.22
C ILE A 737 30.50 -20.93 -9.15
N LEU A 738 30.21 -22.17 -9.56
CA LEU A 738 31.05 -22.89 -10.51
C LEU A 738 30.87 -22.31 -11.92
N VAL A 739 31.98 -21.92 -12.55
CA VAL A 739 32.06 -21.43 -13.93
C VAL A 739 32.93 -22.40 -14.74
N ALA A 740 32.42 -22.81 -15.90
CA ALA A 740 33.11 -23.67 -16.85
C ALA A 740 33.71 -22.84 -17.99
N TYR A 741 35.01 -23.03 -18.24
CA TYR A 741 35.74 -22.43 -19.36
C TYR A 741 36.04 -23.50 -20.43
N VAL A 742 35.68 -23.23 -21.68
CA VAL A 742 35.81 -24.17 -22.80
C VAL A 742 36.40 -23.47 -24.01
N VAL A 743 37.46 -24.03 -24.60
CA VAL A 743 37.96 -23.57 -25.91
C VAL A 743 36.98 -24.04 -26.98
N THR A 744 36.37 -23.07 -27.66
CA THR A 744 35.32 -23.29 -28.67
C THR A 744 35.81 -23.16 -30.11
N ALA A 745 36.95 -22.48 -30.33
CA ALA A 745 37.67 -22.44 -31.60
C ALA A 745 39.17 -22.24 -31.37
N GLY A 746 40.01 -22.79 -32.25
CA GLY A 746 41.47 -22.85 -32.08
C GLY A 746 41.94 -24.06 -31.28
N ASP A 747 43.24 -24.14 -31.02
CA ASP A 747 43.96 -25.30 -30.45
C ASP A 747 44.67 -25.00 -29.12
N GLY A 748 44.31 -23.89 -28.47
CA GLY A 748 44.88 -23.48 -27.19
C GLY A 748 44.40 -24.33 -26.00
N THR A 749 45.08 -24.20 -24.86
CA THR A 749 44.78 -24.92 -23.61
C THR A 749 44.52 -23.94 -22.46
N LEU A 750 43.62 -24.29 -21.55
CA LEU A 750 43.20 -23.44 -20.43
C LEU A 750 43.90 -23.85 -19.13
N SER A 751 44.30 -22.89 -18.31
CA SER A 751 44.89 -23.15 -16.98
C SER A 751 43.91 -23.84 -16.04
N THR A 752 42.61 -23.53 -16.17
CA THR A 752 41.52 -24.27 -15.54
C THR A 752 40.30 -24.33 -16.45
N THR A 753 39.64 -25.48 -16.50
CA THR A 753 38.37 -25.67 -17.23
C THR A 753 37.17 -25.47 -16.32
N TYR A 754 37.36 -25.47 -14.99
CA TYR A 754 36.31 -25.22 -13.99
C TYR A 754 36.88 -24.45 -12.80
N THR A 755 36.26 -23.33 -12.44
CA THR A 755 36.64 -22.59 -11.23
C THR A 755 35.41 -22.02 -10.53
N ARG A 756 35.50 -21.76 -9.22
CA ARG A 756 34.42 -21.12 -8.47
C ARG A 756 34.66 -19.62 -8.37
N THR A 757 33.59 -18.83 -8.38
CA THR A 757 33.70 -17.39 -8.12
C THR A 757 34.25 -17.15 -6.71
N ASP A 758 35.17 -16.20 -6.57
CA ASP A 758 35.77 -15.80 -5.31
C ASP A 758 34.83 -14.91 -4.48
N ALA A 759 35.31 -14.37 -3.35
CA ALA A 759 34.54 -13.46 -2.49
C ALA A 759 34.10 -12.16 -3.20
N ASN A 760 34.74 -11.80 -4.32
CA ASN A 760 34.36 -10.67 -5.17
C ASN A 760 33.45 -11.10 -6.34
N GLY A 761 32.95 -12.34 -6.33
CA GLY A 761 32.11 -12.88 -7.40
C GLY A 761 32.86 -13.18 -8.68
N ARG A 762 34.21 -13.26 -8.67
CA ARG A 762 35.03 -13.42 -9.88
C ARG A 762 35.57 -14.81 -10.08
N ALA A 763 35.53 -15.28 -11.32
CA ALA A 763 36.10 -16.54 -11.76
C ALA A 763 37.02 -16.28 -12.95
N GLU A 764 38.18 -16.92 -13.01
CA GLU A 764 39.18 -16.66 -14.07
C GLU A 764 39.83 -17.93 -14.63
N SER A 765 40.30 -17.84 -15.88
CA SER A 765 41.12 -18.86 -16.55
C SER A 765 42.02 -18.22 -17.60
N THR A 766 43.24 -18.72 -17.76
CA THR A 766 44.23 -18.20 -18.71
C THR A 766 44.37 -19.16 -19.89
N LEU A 767 44.35 -18.63 -21.10
CA LEU A 767 44.59 -19.39 -22.33
C LEU A 767 46.07 -19.38 -22.70
N THR A 768 46.61 -20.57 -22.93
CA THR A 768 47.88 -20.79 -23.64
C THR A 768 47.58 -21.10 -25.09
N LEU A 769 48.05 -20.26 -26.01
CA LEU A 769 47.82 -20.41 -27.44
C LEU A 769 48.52 -21.68 -27.96
N GLY A 770 47.88 -22.37 -28.89
CA GLY A 770 48.48 -23.52 -29.56
C GLY A 770 49.47 -23.10 -30.67
N PRO A 771 50.09 -24.06 -31.35
CA PRO A 771 51.03 -23.79 -32.45
C PRO A 771 50.38 -23.22 -33.71
N ASN A 772 49.06 -23.33 -33.87
CA ASN A 772 48.36 -22.81 -35.04
C ASN A 772 48.09 -21.30 -34.91
N LEU A 773 48.38 -20.56 -35.98
CA LEU A 773 48.10 -19.14 -36.10
C LEU A 773 46.61 -18.87 -36.34
N GLY A 774 46.14 -17.69 -35.94
CA GLY A 774 44.76 -17.25 -36.15
C GLY A 774 43.97 -17.08 -34.86
N THR A 775 42.64 -17.01 -34.97
CA THR A 775 41.75 -16.69 -33.85
C THR A 775 41.43 -17.91 -32.98
N HIS A 776 41.63 -17.76 -31.68
CA HIS A 776 41.17 -18.67 -30.63
C HIS A 776 39.96 -18.07 -29.93
N THR A 777 38.97 -18.89 -29.61
CA THR A 777 37.73 -18.44 -28.96
C THR A 777 37.44 -19.30 -27.75
N VAL A 778 37.25 -18.68 -26.60
CA VAL A 778 36.97 -19.35 -25.32
C VAL A 778 35.63 -18.91 -24.77
N SER A 779 34.84 -19.86 -24.31
CA SER A 779 33.54 -19.64 -23.73
C SER A 779 33.59 -19.89 -22.22
N ALA A 780 33.17 -18.90 -21.42
CA ALA A 780 32.83 -19.08 -20.02
C ALA A 780 31.31 -19.24 -19.85
N SER A 781 30.87 -20.25 -19.12
CA SER A 781 29.44 -20.53 -18.91
C SER A 781 29.16 -21.15 -17.56
N LEU A 782 27.92 -21.04 -17.11
CA LEU A 782 27.46 -21.80 -15.94
C LEU A 782 27.19 -23.25 -16.36
N PRO A 783 27.65 -24.28 -15.60
CA PRO A 783 27.37 -25.66 -15.91
C PRO A 783 25.85 -25.90 -16.01
N THR A 784 25.40 -26.48 -17.12
CA THR A 784 23.99 -26.83 -17.27
C THR A 784 23.66 -28.01 -16.35
N ILE A 785 22.79 -27.78 -15.36
CA ILE A 785 22.08 -28.85 -14.67
C ILE A 785 21.09 -29.47 -15.68
N PRO A 786 20.99 -30.82 -15.80
CA PRO A 786 20.00 -31.44 -16.68
C PRO A 786 18.60 -30.93 -16.34
N ALA A 787 17.94 -30.31 -17.32
CA ALA A 787 16.57 -29.84 -17.17
C ALA A 787 15.64 -31.05 -16.99
N ARG A 788 15.14 -31.30 -15.77
CA ARG A 788 13.84 -31.96 -15.61
C ARG A 788 12.76 -30.90 -15.85
N LEU A 789 12.28 -30.91 -17.09
CA LEU A 789 11.22 -30.07 -17.63
C LEU A 789 9.96 -30.13 -16.74
N ARG A 790 9.46 -28.96 -16.32
CA ARG A 790 8.00 -28.77 -16.18
C ARG A 790 7.44 -28.49 -17.59
N PRO A 791 6.37 -29.16 -18.05
CA PRO A 791 5.80 -28.86 -19.36
C PRO A 791 5.10 -27.49 -19.31
N GLY A 792 5.43 -26.58 -20.24
CA GLY A 792 4.56 -25.43 -20.53
C GLY A 792 5.19 -24.03 -20.60
N ARG A 793 6.50 -23.84 -20.41
CA ARG A 793 7.13 -22.54 -20.73
C ARG A 793 8.31 -22.73 -21.68
N VAL A 794 8.23 -22.05 -22.81
CA VAL A 794 9.31 -21.90 -23.79
C VAL A 794 10.51 -21.31 -23.06
N ALA A 795 11.62 -22.06 -23.01
CA ALA A 795 12.88 -21.56 -22.50
C ALA A 795 13.31 -20.35 -23.33
N ARG A 796 13.12 -19.14 -22.80
CA ARG A 796 13.78 -17.95 -23.33
C ARG A 796 15.28 -18.14 -23.09
N LYS A 797 16.06 -18.29 -24.17
CA LYS A 797 17.53 -18.29 -24.13
C LYS A 797 18.01 -16.93 -23.60
N PHE A 798 18.14 -16.79 -22.29
CA PHE A 798 18.92 -15.71 -21.69
C PHE A 798 20.40 -16.14 -21.61
N GLN A 799 21.29 -15.21 -21.95
CA GLN A 799 22.74 -15.41 -22.11
C GLN A 799 23.36 -16.13 -20.89
N ARG A 800 23.79 -17.37 -21.05
CA ARG A 800 24.55 -18.11 -20.01
C ARG A 800 26.00 -18.39 -20.44
N GLN A 801 26.48 -17.63 -21.41
CA GLN A 801 27.74 -17.86 -22.09
C GLN A 801 28.37 -16.52 -22.45
N VAL A 802 29.60 -16.31 -21.98
CA VAL A 802 30.44 -15.16 -22.29
C VAL A 802 31.59 -15.68 -23.15
N THR A 803 31.78 -15.08 -24.32
CA THR A 803 32.79 -15.52 -25.28
C THR A 803 33.98 -14.56 -25.32
N PHE A 804 35.19 -15.05 -25.12
CA PHE A 804 36.47 -14.35 -25.23
C PHE A 804 37.16 -14.71 -26.55
N TYR A 805 37.88 -13.76 -27.12
CA TYR A 805 38.66 -13.89 -28.34
C TYR A 805 40.15 -13.63 -28.07
N ALA A 806 41.01 -14.40 -28.71
CA ALA A 806 42.44 -14.17 -28.76
C ALA A 806 43.01 -14.49 -30.14
N ILE A 807 44.19 -13.98 -30.48
CA ILE A 807 44.86 -14.21 -31.77
C ILE A 807 46.28 -14.71 -31.51
N ALA A 808 46.63 -15.84 -32.13
CA ALA A 808 48.00 -16.33 -32.21
C ALA A 808 48.72 -15.80 -33.45
N ASP A 809 49.86 -15.13 -33.26
CA ASP A 809 50.70 -14.58 -34.32
C ASP A 809 52.18 -15.03 -34.23
N THR A 810 53.00 -14.62 -35.20
CA THR A 810 54.41 -15.05 -35.37
C THR A 810 55.45 -14.07 -34.86
N LEU A 811 55.10 -13.01 -34.12
CA LEU A 811 56.08 -11.99 -33.74
C LEU A 811 56.61 -12.19 -32.30
N PRO A 812 57.93 -12.33 -32.09
CA PRO A 812 58.52 -12.26 -30.76
C PRO A 812 58.32 -10.86 -30.18
N THR A 813 57.90 -10.78 -28.92
CA THR A 813 57.63 -9.57 -28.13
C THR A 813 58.88 -8.74 -27.75
N GLU A 814 59.88 -8.65 -28.63
CA GLU A 814 61.04 -7.80 -28.42
C GLU A 814 61.41 -7.06 -29.70
N PHE A 815 60.86 -5.86 -29.87
CA PHE A 815 61.45 -4.62 -30.41
C PHE A 815 60.33 -3.75 -30.99
N LEU A 816 59.91 -2.72 -30.23
CA LEU A 816 59.74 -1.34 -30.69
C LEU A 816 59.43 -0.45 -29.48
N TRP A 817 59.93 0.78 -29.55
CA TRP A 817 60.35 1.62 -28.43
C TRP A 817 59.35 1.92 -27.32
N SER A 818 59.90 2.08 -26.12
CA SER A 818 59.28 2.82 -25.02
C SER A 818 58.80 4.18 -25.51
N ILE A 819 57.49 4.39 -25.48
CA ILE A 819 56.88 5.73 -25.56
C ILE A 819 56.92 6.28 -24.13
N PRO A 820 57.68 7.36 -23.84
CA PRO A 820 57.61 8.03 -22.55
C PRO A 820 56.18 8.53 -22.33
N ALA A 821 55.72 8.55 -21.08
CA ALA A 821 54.44 9.19 -20.74
C ALA A 821 54.40 10.61 -21.33
N GLY A 822 53.54 10.83 -22.33
CA GLY A 822 53.36 12.12 -23.00
C GLY A 822 53.55 12.20 -24.53
N VAL A 823 53.64 11.11 -25.30
CA VAL A 823 53.71 11.19 -26.77
C VAL A 823 52.64 10.33 -27.46
N SER A 824 51.82 10.98 -28.30
CA SER A 824 50.70 10.41 -29.06
C SER A 824 51.14 9.77 -30.39
N LEU A 825 50.35 8.80 -30.87
CA LEU A 825 50.44 8.19 -32.19
C LEU A 825 50.51 9.25 -33.31
N ILE A 826 51.43 9.04 -34.26
CA ILE A 826 51.49 9.79 -35.51
C ILE A 826 50.16 9.59 -36.25
N HIS A 827 49.45 10.70 -36.46
CA HIS A 827 48.35 10.78 -37.40
C HIS A 827 48.90 10.49 -38.80
N VAL A 828 48.42 9.44 -39.46
CA VAL A 828 48.49 9.37 -40.92
C VAL A 828 47.25 10.11 -41.43
N PRO A 829 47.39 11.31 -42.03
CA PRO A 829 46.23 11.99 -42.60
C PRO A 829 45.74 11.19 -43.80
N LEU A 830 44.55 10.59 -43.67
CA LEU A 830 43.80 10.11 -44.83
C LEU A 830 43.33 11.33 -45.62
N GLN A 831 43.90 11.54 -46.81
CA GLN A 831 43.33 12.45 -47.81
C GLN A 831 42.09 11.77 -48.39
N VAL A 832 40.91 12.12 -47.89
CA VAL A 832 39.63 11.75 -48.51
C VAL A 832 39.19 12.92 -49.38
N THR A 833 39.25 12.75 -50.70
CA THR A 833 38.53 13.64 -51.64
C THR A 833 37.06 13.24 -51.63
N THR A 834 36.23 14.01 -50.94
CA THR A 834 34.79 14.00 -51.18
C THR A 834 34.48 14.84 -52.42
N VAL A 835 33.57 14.34 -53.27
CA VAL A 835 32.93 15.16 -54.29
C VAL A 835 32.10 16.20 -53.52
N ASP A 836 32.33 17.48 -53.81
CA ASP A 836 31.69 18.68 -53.23
C ASP A 836 32.30 19.29 -51.95
N GLY A 837 33.59 19.68 -52.02
CA GLY A 837 33.93 21.11 -51.92
C GLY A 837 33.89 21.85 -50.57
N VAL A 838 34.02 21.20 -49.39
CA VAL A 838 34.29 21.90 -48.11
C VAL A 838 35.44 21.22 -47.34
N PRO A 839 36.52 21.91 -46.95
CA PRO A 839 37.67 21.27 -46.30
C PRO A 839 37.49 21.17 -44.78
N GLY A 840 37.52 19.94 -44.27
CA GLY A 840 37.71 19.62 -42.85
C GLY A 840 38.61 18.39 -42.70
N THR A 841 39.66 18.48 -41.88
CA THR A 841 40.57 17.37 -41.57
C THR A 841 39.98 16.49 -40.46
N ILE A 842 39.75 15.21 -40.76
CA ILE A 842 39.35 14.19 -39.79
C ILE A 842 40.60 13.68 -39.08
N THR A 843 40.65 13.79 -37.75
CA THR A 843 41.84 13.47 -36.95
C THR A 843 41.67 12.24 -36.07
N SER A 844 40.44 11.74 -35.88
CA SER A 844 40.17 10.56 -35.05
C SER A 844 39.08 9.64 -35.63
N ILE A 845 38.99 8.40 -35.14
CA ILE A 845 37.89 7.47 -35.44
C ILE A 845 36.54 8.01 -34.92
N SER A 846 36.55 8.84 -33.86
CA SER A 846 35.36 9.52 -33.35
C SER A 846 34.86 10.57 -34.34
N ASP A 847 35.77 11.35 -34.93
CA ASP A 847 35.43 12.38 -35.92
C ASP A 847 34.76 11.77 -37.17
N LEU A 848 35.18 10.55 -37.56
CA LEU A 848 34.59 9.78 -38.66
C LEU A 848 33.19 9.25 -38.30
N TYR A 849 32.99 8.81 -37.06
CA TYR A 849 31.71 8.33 -36.54
C TYR A 849 30.67 9.46 -36.44
N ASP A 850 31.10 10.65 -36.04
CA ASP A 850 30.27 11.84 -35.91
C ASP A 850 29.91 12.45 -37.27
N THR A 851 30.82 12.40 -38.26
CA THR A 851 30.56 12.87 -39.64
C THR A 851 29.56 11.98 -40.38
N LEU A 852 29.40 10.71 -39.98
CA LEU A 852 28.50 9.72 -40.60
C LEU A 852 27.13 9.60 -39.90
N GLY A 853 26.83 10.45 -38.91
CA GLY A 853 25.47 10.59 -38.36
C GLY A 853 25.04 9.54 -37.33
N GLY A 854 25.99 8.85 -36.67
CA GLY A 854 25.74 8.18 -35.38
C GLY A 854 24.74 7.01 -35.34
N ALA A 855 24.40 6.38 -36.47
CA ALA A 855 23.48 5.23 -36.47
C ALA A 855 24.06 4.00 -37.19
N GLY A 856 24.30 2.93 -36.43
CA GLY A 856 24.57 1.58 -36.94
C GLY A 856 26.06 1.20 -37.05
N ALA A 857 26.35 -0.08 -36.80
CA ALA A 857 27.70 -0.63 -36.97
C ALA A 857 28.08 -0.61 -38.46
N VAL A 858 29.11 0.16 -38.80
CA VAL A 858 29.68 0.22 -40.15
C VAL A 858 30.85 -0.76 -40.23
N ASN A 859 30.84 -1.66 -41.21
CA ASN A 859 31.99 -2.53 -41.46
C ASN A 859 32.95 -1.84 -42.44
N LEU A 860 34.17 -1.63 -42.00
CA LEU A 860 35.29 -1.20 -42.83
C LEU A 860 36.11 -2.43 -43.21
N LEU A 861 36.10 -2.82 -44.49
CA LEU A 861 36.95 -3.88 -44.99
C LEU A 861 38.22 -3.26 -45.57
N ILE A 862 39.36 -3.55 -44.95
CA ILE A 862 40.66 -3.14 -45.44
C ILE A 862 41.37 -4.36 -46.02
N THR A 863 41.72 -4.31 -47.31
CA THR A 863 42.46 -5.38 -47.99
C THR A 863 43.81 -4.86 -48.46
N TYR A 864 44.87 -5.65 -48.21
CA TYR A 864 46.21 -5.36 -48.71
C TYR A 864 46.46 -6.13 -50.00
N ASP A 865 46.71 -5.42 -51.09
CA ASP A 865 47.16 -6.05 -52.32
C ASP A 865 48.69 -6.18 -52.29
N ALA A 866 49.15 -7.42 -52.13
CA ALA A 866 50.57 -7.74 -52.04
C ALA A 866 51.34 -7.49 -53.36
N THR A 867 50.64 -7.37 -54.49
CA THR A 867 51.22 -7.17 -55.82
C THR A 867 51.51 -5.71 -56.09
N THR A 868 50.63 -4.81 -55.65
CA THR A 868 50.78 -3.35 -55.79
C THR A 868 51.35 -2.68 -54.53
N GLN A 869 51.48 -3.43 -53.42
CA GLN A 869 51.88 -2.95 -52.09
C GLN A 869 51.00 -1.80 -51.57
N ALA A 870 49.73 -1.78 -51.96
CA ALA A 870 48.77 -0.76 -51.56
C ALA A 870 47.67 -1.34 -50.67
N TRP A 871 47.20 -0.49 -49.75
CA TRP A 871 46.04 -0.78 -48.90
C TRP A 871 44.79 -0.19 -49.53
N HIS A 872 43.76 -1.02 -49.69
CA HIS A 872 42.45 -0.61 -50.20
C HIS A 872 41.43 -0.67 -49.05
N SER A 873 40.48 0.27 -49.01
CA SER A 873 39.42 0.28 -48.00
C SER A 873 38.05 0.41 -48.66
N TYR A 874 37.10 -0.38 -48.18
CA TYR A 874 35.71 -0.42 -48.65
C TYR A 874 34.75 -0.26 -47.46
N LEU A 875 33.68 0.52 -47.67
CA LEU A 875 32.65 0.82 -46.68
C LEU A 875 31.29 0.26 -47.15
N GLY A 876 30.57 -0.45 -46.27
CA GLY A 876 29.24 -1.00 -46.58
C GLY A 876 28.28 -0.99 -45.38
N ASP A 877 27.01 -0.68 -45.65
CA ASP A 877 25.89 -0.58 -44.69
C ASP A 877 25.10 -1.89 -44.62
N ILE A 878 24.66 -2.30 -43.42
CA ILE A 878 23.95 -3.57 -43.15
C ILE A 878 22.46 -3.35 -42.82
N SER A 879 21.93 -2.15 -42.94
CA SER A 879 20.55 -1.85 -42.54
C SER A 879 19.51 -2.00 -43.67
N ARG A 880 19.36 -3.21 -44.25
CA ARG A 880 18.09 -3.72 -44.82
C ARG A 880 18.24 -5.18 -45.29
N GLY A 881 17.54 -6.09 -44.63
CA GLY A 881 17.32 -7.42 -45.19
C GLY A 881 16.46 -7.34 -46.45
N THR A 882 17.04 -7.56 -47.63
CA THR A 882 16.48 -8.23 -48.82
C THR A 882 17.54 -8.31 -49.92
N ALA A 883 17.46 -9.35 -50.76
CA ALA A 883 18.46 -9.77 -51.73
C ALA A 883 18.87 -8.69 -52.78
N ALA A 884 20.11 -8.23 -52.69
CA ALA A 884 20.99 -7.69 -53.74
C ALA A 884 22.37 -7.54 -53.05
N ASP A 885 23.54 -7.87 -53.58
CA ASP A 885 23.95 -7.90 -54.97
C ASP A 885 25.15 -8.85 -55.12
N ARG A 886 25.05 -9.75 -56.10
CA ARG A 886 26.21 -10.42 -56.68
C ARG A 886 26.88 -9.40 -57.59
N ARG A 887 27.92 -8.68 -57.14
CA ARG A 887 28.86 -7.94 -58.00
C ARG A 887 29.89 -7.20 -57.14
N LEU A 888 30.93 -7.91 -56.69
CA LEU A 888 32.23 -7.30 -56.33
C LEU A 888 33.38 -8.31 -56.56
N THR A 889 33.15 -9.24 -57.49
CA THR A 889 34.18 -10.02 -58.16
C THR A 889 34.08 -9.63 -59.63
N ASP A 890 35.21 -9.24 -60.23
CA ASP A 890 35.39 -8.74 -61.60
C ASP A 890 35.46 -7.20 -61.68
N ASP A 891 36.65 -6.62 -61.48
CA ASP A 891 37.36 -6.06 -62.63
C ASP A 891 38.87 -5.90 -62.35
N ILE A 892 39.64 -6.07 -63.42
CA ILE A 892 41.09 -6.22 -63.50
C ILE A 892 41.70 -4.83 -63.78
N GLY A 893 42.71 -4.43 -63.01
CA GLY A 893 43.46 -3.19 -63.25
C GLY A 893 44.41 -2.83 -62.13
#